data_AF-A0A9D0XK30-F1
#
_entry.id   AF-A0A9D0XK30-F1
#
_cell.length_a   1.000
_cell.length_b   1.000
_cell.length_c   1.000
_cell.angle_alpha   90.00
_cell.angle_beta   90.00
_cell.angle_gamma   90.00
#
_symmetry.space_group_name_H-M   'P 1'
#
loop_
_entity.id
_entity.type
_entity.pdbx_description
1 polymer ?
#
loop_
_entity_poly.entity_id
_entity_poly.type
_entity_poly.pdbx_seq_one_letter_code
_entity_poly.pdbx_strand_id
1 'polypeptide(L)'
;PSYIANSFLEGKEAAQKIGFPLVIRPSFTLGGSGGGFVMHEAEFDGALRRGLKASPTHEVLVEKAVLGWKEFELELLRDNDDNVVIICTVENLDPMGIHTGDSITVAPAMTLSDTAYQQMRNDAIKMMRSLGNFAGGCNVQFAQNPETEELIAIEINPRVSRSSALASKATGYPIAKIAAKLAIGYNLDELKNQITKTPPAYFEPTLDYVIVKMPRWNFAKFHGSDHRLGLQMKSVGEVMAIGRTFLEALQKACQSQENNRNGLGADKKEWIRTSDILERLEKVSDDRIYRLKDALRLGVPEKTVHKLTLIDPWFIKQIKRLVKMEERLLRYNVAEDIPPAFFRELKEVGYSDAQIAWLLRIREQEVTRQRYKLGIKRTYKLVDTCAAEFEAQTPYYYSTFDEENESIPSDKKKIIILGSGPNRIGQGIEFDYCCVHGLLALKEAGYEAIMINCNPETVSTDFDVADKLYFEPIYWEHIKEIIELEKPEGVILQLGGQTALKLAEQFKNNGIKIFGSDFKAMDLAEDRGAFSDLLKELDIPYPDYGVARDIDHALEIANRVDYPVLVRPSYVLGGQRMRIVINDEELERHVLSIFKHLPDNKVLIDQFLERAKEAEIDAICDGEEVHIMGIMEHVEPAGIHSGDSSALLPTYSLPDKVVETMKAYTEKLALALNIKGLINIQFAIKDEKVYVIEANPRASRTTPFIAKAYKVPYLKIATQVMIGTHKLSDFDIKKELKGYAIKVPVFSFDKFPNVDKNLGPEMKSTGEAIRFIKDLKDPFFRELERNRSMYLTR
;
A
#
# COMPACT_ATOMS: atom_id res chain seq x y z
N PRO A 1 -13.46 22.49 25.32
CA PRO A 1 -14.61 23.35 24.98
C PRO A 1 -14.72 23.50 23.45
N SER A 2 -15.95 23.60 22.94
CA SER A 2 -16.24 23.66 21.50
C SER A 2 -17.43 24.57 21.22
N TYR A 3 -17.48 25.16 20.02
CA TYR A 3 -18.61 25.91 19.50
C TYR A 3 -18.83 25.59 18.02
N ILE A 4 -20.08 25.51 17.60
CA ILE A 4 -20.45 25.44 16.18
C ILE A 4 -20.36 26.85 15.59
N ALA A 5 -19.86 26.94 14.37
CA ALA A 5 -19.86 28.16 13.57
C ALA A 5 -20.34 27.85 12.14
N ASN A 6 -21.40 28.54 11.73
CA ASN A 6 -21.93 28.54 10.36
C ASN A 6 -21.53 29.80 9.59
N SER A 7 -20.89 30.75 10.28
CA SER A 7 -20.36 31.96 9.67
C SER A 7 -18.96 32.30 10.16
N PHE A 8 -18.30 33.17 9.40
CA PHE A 8 -16.96 33.65 9.77
C PHE A 8 -16.96 34.45 11.09
N LEU A 9 -18.04 35.18 11.38
CA LEU A 9 -18.18 35.96 12.61
C LEU A 9 -18.33 35.04 13.83
N GLU A 10 -19.23 34.07 13.74
CA GLU A 10 -19.43 33.06 14.80
C GLU A 10 -18.13 32.30 15.10
N GLY A 11 -17.37 31.95 14.06
CA GLY A 11 -16.07 31.31 14.24
C GLY A 11 -15.07 32.19 14.99
N LYS A 12 -15.04 33.50 14.72
CA LYS A 12 -14.20 34.45 15.47
C LYS A 12 -14.63 34.59 16.92
N GLU A 13 -15.94 34.64 17.19
CA GLU A 13 -16.46 34.66 18.56
C GLU A 13 -16.09 33.39 19.34
N ALA A 14 -16.19 32.23 18.69
CA ALA A 14 -15.76 30.95 19.27
C ALA A 14 -14.27 30.95 19.60
N ALA A 15 -13.43 31.43 18.68
CA ALA A 15 -11.98 31.51 18.87
C ALA A 15 -11.61 32.42 20.06
N GLN A 16 -12.28 33.56 20.22
CA GLN A 16 -12.07 34.46 21.35
C GLN A 16 -12.44 33.83 22.70
N LYS A 17 -13.54 33.05 22.74
CA LYS A 17 -14.00 32.37 23.97
C LYS A 17 -13.08 31.21 24.38
N ILE A 18 -12.56 30.45 23.40
CA ILE A 18 -11.75 29.25 23.68
C ILE A 18 -10.26 29.59 23.88
N GLY A 19 -9.72 30.48 23.05
CA GLY A 19 -8.30 30.80 22.98
C GLY A 19 -7.43 29.72 22.30
N PHE A 20 -6.40 30.16 21.58
CA PHE A 20 -5.47 29.30 20.85
C PHE A 20 -4.62 28.39 21.77
N PRO A 21 -4.13 27.22 21.28
CA PRO A 21 -4.37 26.65 19.96
C PRO A 21 -5.78 26.06 19.79
N LEU A 22 -6.30 26.11 18.56
CA LEU A 22 -7.64 25.65 18.19
C LEU A 22 -7.59 24.53 17.14
N VAL A 23 -8.68 23.77 17.07
CA VAL A 23 -8.99 22.84 15.98
C VAL A 23 -10.21 23.36 15.25
N ILE A 24 -10.17 23.30 13.92
CA ILE A 24 -11.34 23.49 13.06
C ILE A 24 -11.67 22.15 12.41
N ARG A 25 -12.87 21.61 12.66
CA ARG A 25 -13.38 20.38 12.03
C ARG A 25 -14.65 20.66 11.22
N PRO A 26 -14.63 20.51 9.89
CA PRO A 26 -15.81 20.73 9.08
C PRO A 26 -16.83 19.59 9.22
N SER A 27 -18.10 19.94 9.41
CA SER A 27 -19.20 18.97 9.47
C SER A 27 -19.36 18.22 8.15
N PHE A 28 -19.71 16.93 8.21
CA PHE A 28 -19.90 16.03 7.06
C PHE A 28 -18.68 15.86 6.15
N THR A 29 -17.48 15.98 6.70
CA THR A 29 -16.22 15.65 6.02
C THR A 29 -15.51 14.50 6.72
N LEU A 30 -14.62 13.80 6.02
CA LEU A 30 -13.85 12.67 6.54
C LEU A 30 -12.36 12.85 6.23
N GLY A 31 -11.49 12.17 6.98
CA GLY A 31 -10.04 12.22 6.78
C GLY A 31 -9.44 13.61 7.03
N GLY A 32 -10.08 14.38 7.92
CA GLY A 32 -9.75 15.78 8.24
C GLY A 32 -9.83 16.76 7.07
N SER A 33 -10.62 16.46 6.04
CA SER A 33 -10.70 17.31 4.84
C SER A 33 -11.22 18.72 5.18
N GLY A 34 -10.41 19.74 4.89
CA GLY A 34 -10.72 21.14 5.23
C GLY A 34 -10.50 21.50 6.71
N GLY A 35 -10.19 20.53 7.56
CA GLY A 35 -9.84 20.75 8.96
C GLY A 35 -8.38 21.11 9.16
N GLY A 36 -8.05 21.59 10.35
CA GLY A 36 -6.67 21.94 10.69
C GLY A 36 -6.51 22.49 12.09
N PHE A 37 -5.28 22.40 12.60
CA PHE A 37 -4.86 23.10 13.80
C PHE A 37 -4.56 24.56 13.47
N VAL A 38 -4.90 25.43 14.41
CA VAL A 38 -4.58 26.86 14.35
C VAL A 38 -3.78 27.20 15.58
N MET A 39 -2.48 27.42 15.41
CA MET A 39 -1.57 27.70 16.52
C MET A 39 -1.57 29.18 16.88
N HIS A 40 -1.70 30.03 15.85
CA HIS A 40 -1.66 31.48 15.98
C HIS A 40 -2.87 32.15 15.35
N GLU A 41 -3.29 33.28 15.91
CA GLU A 41 -4.44 34.05 15.45
C GLU A 41 -4.35 34.43 13.96
N ALA A 42 -3.15 34.75 13.48
CA ALA A 42 -2.91 35.12 12.08
C ALA A 42 -3.28 34.02 11.07
N GLU A 43 -3.30 32.75 11.49
CA GLU A 43 -3.62 31.59 10.64
C GLU A 43 -5.12 31.29 10.62
N PHE A 44 -5.87 31.80 11.61
CA PHE A 44 -7.26 31.41 11.87
C PHE A 44 -8.19 31.75 10.70
N ASP A 45 -8.08 32.96 10.17
CA ASP A 45 -8.96 33.45 9.10
C ASP A 45 -8.88 32.58 7.84
N GLY A 46 -7.67 32.13 7.49
CA GLY A 46 -7.46 31.22 6.36
C GLY A 46 -8.00 29.82 6.63
N ALA A 47 -7.75 29.29 7.83
CA ALA A 47 -8.21 27.97 8.24
C ALA A 47 -9.75 27.89 8.29
N LEU A 48 -10.40 28.88 8.89
CA LEU A 48 -11.86 28.93 9.02
C LEU A 48 -12.55 29.00 7.65
N ARG A 49 -12.05 29.83 6.72
CA ARG A 49 -12.60 29.91 5.36
C ARG A 49 -12.49 28.58 4.61
N ARG A 50 -11.35 27.88 4.74
CA ARG A 50 -11.19 26.55 4.14
C ARG A 50 -12.16 25.55 4.75
N GLY A 51 -12.30 25.52 6.06
CA GLY A 51 -13.20 24.60 6.75
C GLY A 51 -14.65 24.79 6.34
N LEU A 52 -15.15 26.03 6.39
CA LEU A 52 -16.51 26.37 5.98
C LEU A 52 -16.78 26.05 4.50
N LYS A 53 -15.78 26.24 3.62
CA LYS A 53 -15.91 25.89 2.19
C LYS A 53 -15.91 24.38 1.96
N ALA A 54 -15.18 23.62 2.77
CA ALA A 54 -15.07 22.17 2.65
C ALA A 54 -16.31 21.44 3.16
N SER A 55 -17.00 21.98 4.17
CA SER A 55 -18.23 21.40 4.70
C SER A 55 -19.38 21.50 3.68
N PRO A 56 -20.06 20.38 3.36
CA PRO A 56 -21.28 20.39 2.54
C PRO A 56 -22.42 21.24 3.13
N THR A 57 -22.43 21.44 4.45
CA THR A 57 -23.45 22.21 5.18
C THR A 57 -22.98 23.60 5.59
N HIS A 58 -21.80 24.03 5.11
CA HIS A 58 -21.16 25.29 5.47
C HIS A 58 -21.03 25.46 7.00
N GLU A 59 -20.62 24.41 7.70
CA GLU A 59 -20.53 24.37 9.15
C GLU A 59 -19.18 23.81 9.60
N VAL A 60 -18.62 24.43 10.64
CA VAL A 60 -17.44 23.90 11.33
C VAL A 60 -17.65 23.85 12.84
N LEU A 61 -16.99 22.90 13.48
CA LEU A 61 -16.78 22.88 14.92
C LEU A 61 -15.42 23.52 15.23
N VAL A 62 -15.42 24.57 16.04
CA VAL A 62 -14.21 25.25 16.54
C VAL A 62 -13.96 24.81 17.97
N GLU A 63 -12.79 24.23 18.25
CA GLU A 63 -12.54 23.51 19.49
C GLU A 63 -11.17 23.81 20.07
N LYS A 64 -11.03 23.58 21.38
CA LYS A 64 -9.71 23.63 22.02
C LYS A 64 -8.87 22.46 21.50
N ALA A 65 -7.66 22.76 21.03
CA ALA A 65 -6.72 21.72 20.65
C ALA A 65 -6.09 21.06 21.89
N VAL A 66 -6.16 19.73 21.94
CA VAL A 66 -5.55 18.87 22.98
C VAL A 66 -4.27 18.20 22.46
N LEU A 67 -3.39 19.02 21.89
CA LEU A 67 -2.13 18.54 21.29
C LEU A 67 -1.28 17.80 22.32
N GLY A 68 -0.72 16.65 21.92
CA GLY A 68 0.13 15.83 22.78
C GLY A 68 -0.60 14.90 23.73
N TRP A 69 -1.93 14.95 23.80
CA TRP A 69 -2.71 13.94 24.50
C TRP A 69 -2.59 12.60 23.76
N LYS A 70 -2.75 11.49 24.48
CA LYS A 70 -2.80 10.16 23.85
C LYS A 70 -4.10 10.03 23.06
N GLU A 71 -4.07 9.38 21.91
CA GLU A 71 -5.23 9.18 21.06
C GLU A 71 -5.59 7.68 20.98
N PHE A 72 -6.86 7.37 21.24
CA PHE A 72 -7.38 6.01 21.28
C PHE A 72 -8.60 5.88 20.37
N GLU A 73 -8.78 4.70 19.79
CA GLU A 73 -9.96 4.35 18.98
C GLU A 73 -10.56 3.04 19.47
N LEU A 74 -11.88 3.00 19.63
CA LEU A 74 -12.63 1.80 19.95
C LEU A 74 -13.53 1.44 18.76
N GLU A 75 -13.49 0.18 18.34
CA GLU A 75 -14.42 -0.38 17.38
C GLU A 75 -15.54 -1.11 18.13
N LEU A 76 -16.79 -0.75 17.86
CA LEU A 76 -17.96 -1.28 18.55
C LEU A 76 -18.95 -1.90 17.57
N LEU A 77 -19.70 -2.89 18.05
CA LEU A 77 -20.92 -3.39 17.40
C LEU A 77 -22.09 -3.31 18.38
N ARG A 78 -23.27 -2.97 17.86
CA ARG A 78 -24.55 -2.99 18.59
C ARG A 78 -25.61 -3.67 17.76
N ASP A 79 -26.43 -4.50 18.39
CA ASP A 79 -27.59 -5.14 17.76
C ASP A 79 -28.92 -4.51 18.19
N ASN A 80 -30.04 -5.12 17.78
CA ASN A 80 -31.38 -4.59 18.06
C ASN A 80 -31.84 -4.85 19.50
N ASP A 81 -31.20 -5.80 20.19
CA ASP A 81 -31.47 -6.14 21.59
C ASP A 81 -30.66 -5.27 22.57
N ASP A 82 -29.96 -4.25 22.05
CA ASP A 82 -29.09 -3.34 22.79
C ASP A 82 -27.85 -4.02 23.42
N ASN A 83 -27.47 -5.18 22.89
CA ASN A 83 -26.15 -5.76 23.19
C ASN A 83 -25.08 -4.89 22.52
N VAL A 84 -23.99 -4.61 23.24
CA VAL A 84 -22.85 -3.86 22.71
C VAL A 84 -21.56 -4.58 23.06
N VAL A 85 -20.68 -4.72 22.07
CA VAL A 85 -19.34 -5.31 22.24
C VAL A 85 -18.27 -4.37 21.74
N ILE A 86 -17.15 -4.31 22.46
CA ILE A 86 -15.91 -3.69 21.99
C ILE A 86 -15.11 -4.75 21.25
N ILE A 87 -14.90 -4.55 19.95
CA ILE A 87 -14.17 -5.50 19.10
C ILE A 87 -12.67 -5.29 19.20
N CYS A 88 -12.24 -4.03 19.22
CA CYS A 88 -10.83 -3.70 19.26
C CYS A 88 -10.61 -2.34 19.90
N THR A 89 -9.50 -2.19 20.60
CA THR A 89 -9.01 -0.92 21.11
C THR A 89 -7.64 -0.65 20.54
N VAL A 90 -7.53 0.48 19.86
CA VAL A 90 -6.34 0.92 19.15
C VAL A 90 -5.74 2.11 19.89
N GLU A 91 -4.45 2.05 20.19
CA GLU A 91 -3.67 3.17 20.72
C GLU A 91 -2.80 3.76 19.63
N ASN A 92 -2.83 5.07 19.47
CA ASN A 92 -1.96 5.76 18.51
C ASN A 92 -0.60 5.99 19.18
N LEU A 93 0.48 5.54 18.51
CA LEU A 93 1.85 5.84 18.93
C LEU A 93 2.14 7.33 18.75
N ASP A 94 1.68 7.87 17.62
CA ASP A 94 1.73 9.29 17.33
C ASP A 94 0.58 10.01 18.09
N PRO A 95 0.86 11.01 18.93
CA PRO A 95 -0.16 11.61 19.81
C PRO A 95 -1.11 12.56 19.06
N MET A 96 -2.18 12.99 19.74
CA MET A 96 -3.16 13.97 19.25
C MET A 96 -2.44 15.17 18.62
N GLY A 97 -2.77 15.44 17.36
CA GLY A 97 -1.96 16.32 16.52
C GLY A 97 -1.76 15.76 15.11
N ILE A 98 -1.87 14.45 14.97
CA ILE A 98 -1.69 13.72 13.72
C ILE A 98 -2.92 12.83 13.56
N HIS A 99 -3.58 12.91 12.41
CA HIS A 99 -4.78 12.14 12.15
C HIS A 99 -4.49 10.64 12.22
N THR A 100 -5.37 9.85 12.83
CA THR A 100 -5.17 8.40 13.04
C THR A 100 -4.76 7.61 11.78
N GLY A 101 -5.31 8.00 10.62
CA GLY A 101 -4.91 7.45 9.31
C GLY A 101 -3.44 7.71 8.91
N ASP A 102 -2.85 8.82 9.34
CA ASP A 102 -1.43 9.16 9.18
C ASP A 102 -0.57 8.80 10.42
N SER A 103 -1.19 8.24 11.47
CA SER A 103 -0.49 7.78 12.66
C SER A 103 -0.04 6.33 12.52
N ILE A 104 1.10 5.99 13.15
CA ILE A 104 1.42 4.63 13.58
C ILE A 104 0.48 4.29 14.72
N THR A 105 -0.20 3.16 14.63
CA THR A 105 -1.15 2.71 15.66
C THR A 105 -0.88 1.27 16.06
N VAL A 106 -1.26 0.92 17.29
CA VAL A 106 -1.07 -0.41 17.86
C VAL A 106 -2.37 -0.95 18.42
N ALA A 107 -2.54 -2.27 18.35
CA ALA A 107 -3.63 -2.98 19.02
C ALA A 107 -3.07 -4.21 19.75
N PRO A 108 -3.51 -4.50 21.00
CA PRO A 108 -4.42 -3.68 21.81
C PRO A 108 -3.76 -2.38 22.31
N ALA A 109 -4.49 -1.58 23.11
CA ALA A 109 -3.90 -0.48 23.86
C ALA A 109 -2.82 -0.99 24.84
N MET A 110 -1.70 -0.28 24.93
CA MET A 110 -0.49 -0.68 25.66
C MET A 110 -0.30 0.11 26.96
N THR A 111 -0.76 1.36 27.02
CA THR A 111 -0.42 2.30 28.11
C THR A 111 -1.63 2.85 28.86
N LEU A 112 -2.80 2.22 28.69
CA LEU A 112 -4.03 2.60 29.35
C LEU A 112 -4.23 1.77 30.64
N SER A 113 -4.53 2.42 31.76
CA SER A 113 -4.93 1.72 32.99
C SER A 113 -6.28 1.02 32.77
N ASP A 114 -6.54 -0.10 33.45
CA ASP A 114 -7.85 -0.77 33.34
C ASP A 114 -8.99 0.17 33.76
N THR A 115 -8.79 1.00 34.78
CA THR A 115 -9.80 1.99 35.20
C THR A 115 -10.13 2.99 34.08
N ALA A 116 -9.11 3.55 33.43
CA ALA A 116 -9.31 4.46 32.30
C ALA A 116 -9.93 3.73 31.09
N TYR A 117 -9.53 2.48 30.83
CA TYR A 117 -10.12 1.65 29.79
C TYR A 117 -11.62 1.40 30.02
N GLN A 118 -12.01 0.99 31.22
CA GLN A 118 -13.43 0.75 31.54
C GLN A 118 -14.25 2.03 31.45
N GLN A 119 -13.69 3.18 31.86
CA GLN A 119 -14.36 4.47 31.68
C GLN A 119 -14.56 4.79 30.20
N MET A 120 -13.51 4.65 29.38
CA MET A 120 -13.56 4.86 27.94
C MET A 120 -14.56 3.92 27.24
N ARG A 121 -14.55 2.64 27.61
CA ARG A 121 -15.51 1.62 27.16
C ARG A 121 -16.95 2.03 27.49
N ASN A 122 -17.23 2.43 28.73
CA ASN A 122 -18.56 2.85 29.16
C ASN A 122 -19.04 4.11 28.41
N ASP A 123 -18.16 5.09 28.23
CA ASP A 123 -18.48 6.31 27.49
C ASP A 123 -18.73 6.01 26.00
N ALA A 124 -17.97 5.10 25.39
CA ALA A 124 -18.17 4.67 24.00
C ALA A 124 -19.54 3.99 23.82
N ILE A 125 -19.92 3.09 24.74
CA ILE A 125 -21.25 2.45 24.74
C ILE A 125 -22.35 3.51 24.88
N LYS A 126 -22.18 4.48 25.78
CA LYS A 126 -23.14 5.58 25.96
C LYS A 126 -23.28 6.42 24.70
N MET A 127 -22.18 6.75 24.04
CA MET A 127 -22.17 7.46 22.76
C MET A 127 -22.89 6.65 21.67
N MET A 128 -22.63 5.35 21.57
CA MET A 128 -23.30 4.48 20.60
C MET A 128 -24.81 4.41 20.83
N ARG A 129 -25.26 4.27 22.08
CA ARG A 129 -26.69 4.30 22.45
C ARG A 129 -27.37 5.63 22.16
N SER A 130 -26.62 6.74 22.19
CA SER A 130 -27.17 8.06 21.86
C SER A 130 -27.55 8.22 20.38
N LEU A 131 -27.12 7.30 19.50
CA LEU A 131 -27.51 7.23 18.09
C LEU A 131 -28.91 6.64 17.85
N GLY A 132 -29.70 6.43 18.91
CA GLY A 132 -31.07 5.91 18.82
C GLY A 132 -31.10 4.41 18.56
N ASN A 133 -31.78 3.97 17.51
CA ASN A 133 -31.94 2.55 17.17
C ASN A 133 -30.86 2.03 16.22
N PHE A 134 -29.67 2.64 16.22
CA PHE A 134 -28.56 2.20 15.39
C PHE A 134 -28.13 0.76 15.77
N ALA A 135 -28.22 -0.16 14.81
CA ALA A 135 -27.71 -1.52 14.86
C ALA A 135 -26.67 -1.71 13.73
N GLY A 136 -25.45 -2.07 14.11
CA GLY A 136 -24.30 -2.10 13.20
C GLY A 136 -23.00 -1.74 13.91
N GLY A 137 -21.95 -1.52 13.10
CA GLY A 137 -20.61 -1.19 13.59
C GLY A 137 -20.32 0.31 13.58
N CYS A 138 -19.61 0.80 14.60
CA CYS A 138 -19.11 2.16 14.63
C CYS A 138 -17.70 2.24 15.25
N ASN A 139 -17.03 3.35 14.97
CA ASN A 139 -15.74 3.71 15.56
C ASN A 139 -15.93 4.92 16.48
N VAL A 140 -15.33 4.90 17.66
CA VAL A 140 -15.34 6.02 18.61
C VAL A 140 -13.90 6.41 18.94
N GLN A 141 -13.59 7.69 18.86
CA GLN A 141 -12.25 8.23 19.13
C GLN A 141 -12.21 9.00 20.45
N PHE A 142 -11.13 8.84 21.20
CA PHE A 142 -10.88 9.51 22.47
C PHE A 142 -9.49 10.13 22.52
N ALA A 143 -9.37 11.25 23.21
CA ALA A 143 -8.11 11.76 23.70
C ALA A 143 -8.00 11.52 25.21
N GLN A 144 -6.86 11.04 25.69
CA GLN A 144 -6.56 10.88 27.11
C GLN A 144 -5.40 11.79 27.53
N ASN A 145 -5.59 12.52 28.61
CA ASN A 145 -4.51 13.28 29.24
C ASN A 145 -3.49 12.29 29.84
N PRO A 146 -2.21 12.33 29.43
CA PRO A 146 -1.20 11.40 29.92
C PRO A 146 -0.84 11.59 31.40
N GLU A 147 -1.17 12.74 32.01
CA GLU A 147 -0.86 13.05 33.42
C GLU A 147 -2.02 12.76 34.37
N THR A 148 -3.25 13.05 33.95
CA THR A 148 -4.45 12.98 34.81
C THR A 148 -5.40 11.83 34.47
N GLU A 149 -5.18 11.14 33.35
CA GLU A 149 -6.10 10.16 32.76
C GLU A 149 -7.48 10.74 32.37
N GLU A 150 -7.64 12.06 32.33
CA GLU A 150 -8.87 12.70 31.86
C GLU A 150 -9.17 12.29 30.41
N LEU A 151 -10.42 11.90 30.14
CA LEU A 151 -10.87 11.44 28.83
C LEU A 151 -11.76 12.49 28.15
N ILE A 152 -11.52 12.69 26.86
CA ILE A 152 -12.33 13.53 25.99
C ILE A 152 -12.73 12.71 24.78
N ALA A 153 -14.04 12.58 24.54
CA ALA A 153 -14.55 12.03 23.29
C ALA A 153 -14.30 13.01 22.14
N ILE A 154 -13.72 12.52 21.04
CA ILE A 154 -13.36 13.32 19.87
C ILE A 154 -14.44 13.24 18.80
N GLU A 155 -14.77 12.04 18.35
CA GLU A 155 -15.83 11.79 17.37
C GLU A 155 -16.38 10.38 17.44
N ILE A 156 -17.55 10.17 16.82
CA ILE A 156 -18.15 8.87 16.55
C ILE A 156 -18.46 8.78 15.06
N ASN A 157 -18.05 7.68 14.45
CA ASN A 157 -18.28 7.36 13.04
C ASN A 157 -19.29 6.21 12.96
N PRO A 158 -20.60 6.46 12.70
CA PRO A 158 -21.65 5.44 12.72
C PRO A 158 -21.67 4.60 11.42
N ARG A 159 -20.53 3.99 11.10
CA ARG A 159 -20.27 3.15 9.94
C ARG A 159 -18.98 2.37 10.14
N VAL A 160 -18.74 1.39 9.27
CA VAL A 160 -17.39 0.83 9.07
C VAL A 160 -16.40 1.91 8.63
N SER A 161 -15.15 1.73 9.03
CA SER A 161 -14.03 2.66 8.86
C SER A 161 -12.75 1.92 8.42
N ARG A 162 -11.69 2.65 8.09
CA ARG A 162 -10.35 2.05 7.92
C ARG A 162 -9.91 1.32 9.20
N SER A 163 -10.19 1.93 10.36
CA SER A 163 -9.90 1.38 11.68
C SER A 163 -10.70 0.09 11.94
N SER A 164 -11.92 -0.04 11.39
CA SER A 164 -12.71 -1.27 11.47
C SER A 164 -12.13 -2.40 10.60
N ALA A 165 -11.56 -2.06 9.44
CA ALA A 165 -10.85 -3.04 8.61
C ALA A 165 -9.59 -3.52 9.33
N LEU A 166 -8.78 -2.58 9.84
CA LEU A 166 -7.62 -2.87 10.69
C LEU A 166 -8.01 -3.76 11.88
N ALA A 167 -9.04 -3.39 12.64
CA ALA A 167 -9.53 -4.15 13.79
C ALA A 167 -10.02 -5.55 13.39
N SER A 168 -10.67 -5.69 12.25
CA SER A 168 -11.12 -7.00 11.75
C SER A 168 -9.93 -7.91 11.44
N LYS A 169 -8.85 -7.37 10.86
CA LYS A 169 -7.62 -8.12 10.60
C LYS A 169 -6.82 -8.37 11.87
N ALA A 170 -6.77 -7.40 12.78
CA ALA A 170 -6.08 -7.50 14.05
C ALA A 170 -6.68 -8.57 14.95
N THR A 171 -8.00 -8.72 14.97
CA THR A 171 -8.71 -9.61 15.89
C THR A 171 -9.12 -10.93 15.25
N GLY A 172 -9.27 -10.97 13.93
CA GLY A 172 -9.98 -12.06 13.24
C GLY A 172 -11.51 -11.91 13.28
N TYR A 173 -12.05 -10.88 13.94
CA TYR A 173 -13.48 -10.64 14.04
C TYR A 173 -14.00 -9.88 12.81
N PRO A 174 -14.90 -10.44 11.98
CA PRO A 174 -15.27 -9.82 10.70
C PRO A 174 -16.37 -8.76 10.84
N ILE A 175 -15.99 -7.55 11.33
CA ILE A 175 -16.92 -6.47 11.71
C ILE A 175 -17.95 -6.17 10.62
N ALA A 176 -17.51 -5.95 9.38
CA ALA A 176 -18.42 -5.60 8.27
C ALA A 176 -19.43 -6.72 7.95
N LYS A 177 -19.01 -7.99 8.00
CA LYS A 177 -19.89 -9.14 7.76
C LYS A 177 -20.94 -9.28 8.85
N ILE A 178 -20.56 -9.03 10.11
CA ILE A 178 -21.48 -9.05 11.25
C ILE A 178 -22.42 -7.86 11.20
N ALA A 179 -21.90 -6.63 11.04
CA ALA A 179 -22.69 -5.40 10.93
C ALA A 179 -23.76 -5.49 9.83
N ALA A 180 -23.45 -6.07 8.68
CA ALA A 180 -24.42 -6.28 7.59
C ALA A 180 -25.60 -7.20 7.99
N LYS A 181 -25.35 -8.20 8.85
CA LYS A 181 -26.40 -9.08 9.38
C LYS A 181 -27.22 -8.39 10.47
N LEU A 182 -26.59 -7.61 11.35
CA LEU A 182 -27.30 -6.84 12.36
C LEU A 182 -28.28 -5.84 11.72
N ALA A 183 -27.87 -5.21 10.61
CA ALA A 183 -28.69 -4.27 9.86
C ALA A 183 -29.97 -4.87 9.25
N ILE A 184 -30.03 -6.20 9.08
CA ILE A 184 -31.22 -6.91 8.58
C ILE A 184 -31.99 -7.66 9.69
N GLY A 185 -31.68 -7.39 10.96
CA GLY A 185 -32.46 -7.86 12.10
C GLY A 185 -31.84 -8.99 12.92
N TYR A 186 -30.66 -9.51 12.56
CA TYR A 186 -29.96 -10.48 13.41
C TYR A 186 -29.43 -9.82 14.69
N ASN A 187 -29.29 -10.62 15.75
CA ASN A 187 -28.62 -10.22 16.99
C ASN A 187 -27.26 -10.93 17.16
N LEU A 188 -26.38 -10.37 17.99
CA LEU A 188 -24.98 -10.84 18.12
C LEU A 188 -24.89 -12.28 18.63
N ASP A 189 -25.82 -12.69 19.50
CA ASP A 189 -25.93 -14.03 20.07
C ASP A 189 -26.40 -15.09 19.06
N GLU A 190 -27.10 -14.68 18.01
CA GLU A 190 -27.56 -15.55 16.91
C GLU A 190 -26.46 -15.86 15.89
N LEU A 191 -25.43 -15.02 15.85
CA LEU A 191 -24.34 -15.11 14.88
C LEU A 191 -23.19 -15.93 15.44
N LYS A 192 -22.53 -16.72 14.59
CA LYS A 192 -21.35 -17.51 14.98
C LYS A 192 -20.06 -16.75 14.74
N ASN A 193 -19.09 -16.92 15.63
CA ASN A 193 -17.72 -16.54 15.38
C ASN A 193 -17.14 -17.32 14.18
N GLN A 194 -16.57 -16.64 13.20
CA GLN A 194 -16.07 -17.29 11.97
C GLN A 194 -14.70 -17.96 12.14
N ILE A 195 -13.92 -17.59 13.16
CA ILE A 195 -12.57 -18.10 13.39
C ILE A 195 -12.60 -19.44 14.15
N THR A 196 -13.27 -19.46 15.30
CA THR A 196 -13.41 -20.64 16.17
C THR A 196 -14.60 -21.53 15.78
N LYS A 197 -15.56 -20.99 15.01
CA LYS A 197 -16.85 -21.62 14.64
C LYS A 197 -17.78 -21.97 15.82
N THR A 198 -17.38 -21.58 17.03
CA THR A 198 -18.03 -21.73 18.34
C THR A 198 -17.63 -20.55 19.24
N PRO A 199 -18.14 -20.42 20.48
CA PRO A 199 -19.12 -19.38 20.91
C PRO A 199 -19.80 -18.44 19.88
N PRO A 200 -20.89 -17.74 20.28
CA PRO A 200 -21.56 -16.74 19.45
C PRO A 200 -20.65 -15.52 19.17
N ALA A 201 -21.06 -14.66 18.24
CA ALA A 201 -20.36 -13.41 17.89
C ALA A 201 -20.51 -12.34 19.00
N TYR A 202 -21.31 -12.61 20.04
CA TYR A 202 -21.47 -11.76 21.22
C TYR A 202 -20.33 -11.98 22.24
N PHE A 203 -19.15 -11.43 21.95
CA PHE A 203 -18.00 -11.40 22.86
C PHE A 203 -17.04 -10.26 22.50
N GLU A 204 -16.13 -9.91 23.41
CA GLU A 204 -15.03 -8.99 23.15
C GLU A 204 -13.76 -9.79 22.86
N PRO A 205 -13.11 -9.63 21.68
CA PRO A 205 -11.87 -10.32 21.36
C PRO A 205 -10.75 -10.07 22.34
N THR A 206 -9.95 -11.11 22.61
CA THR A 206 -8.71 -11.01 23.37
C THR A 206 -7.54 -11.43 22.48
N LEU A 207 -6.47 -10.64 22.48
CA LEU A 207 -5.28 -10.85 21.66
C LEU A 207 -4.09 -11.23 22.54
N ASP A 208 -3.35 -12.26 22.16
CA ASP A 208 -2.09 -12.67 22.78
C ASP A 208 -0.87 -12.23 21.96
N TYR A 209 -1.06 -11.24 21.09
CA TYR A 209 -0.04 -10.62 20.26
C TYR A 209 -0.29 -9.11 20.15
N VAL A 210 0.69 -8.42 19.58
CA VAL A 210 0.65 -6.99 19.29
C VAL A 210 0.58 -6.79 17.78
N ILE A 211 -0.31 -5.91 17.37
CA ILE A 211 -0.43 -5.41 16.01
C ILE A 211 0.22 -4.03 15.94
N VAL A 212 0.97 -3.77 14.87
CA VAL A 212 1.41 -2.43 14.51
C VAL A 212 0.91 -2.13 13.09
N LYS A 213 0.13 -1.07 12.96
CA LYS A 213 -0.19 -0.45 11.68
C LYS A 213 0.76 0.69 11.42
N MET A 214 1.24 0.81 10.17
CA MET A 214 2.06 1.94 9.74
C MET A 214 1.52 2.50 8.41
N PRO A 215 1.25 3.81 8.30
CA PRO A 215 0.80 4.42 7.05
C PRO A 215 1.89 4.40 5.97
N ARG A 216 1.48 4.50 4.71
CA ARG A 216 2.34 4.57 3.52
C ARG A 216 2.14 5.91 2.80
N TRP A 217 3.21 6.67 2.57
CA TRP A 217 3.14 7.99 1.91
C TRP A 217 3.86 8.10 0.56
N ASN A 218 3.29 8.81 -0.39
CA ASN A 218 3.90 9.02 -1.71
C ASN A 218 4.33 10.47 -1.97
N PHE A 219 4.82 11.18 -0.95
CA PHE A 219 5.25 12.58 -1.08
C PHE A 219 6.25 12.83 -2.22
N ALA A 220 7.11 11.85 -2.52
CA ALA A 220 8.08 11.94 -3.62
C ALA A 220 7.45 12.19 -5.01
N LYS A 221 6.16 11.84 -5.21
CA LYS A 221 5.39 12.09 -6.44
C LYS A 221 4.72 13.48 -6.49
N PHE A 222 4.75 14.19 -5.37
CA PHE A 222 4.08 15.48 -5.19
C PHE A 222 5.12 16.55 -4.83
N HIS A 223 5.93 16.94 -5.82
CA HIS A 223 6.96 17.97 -5.64
C HIS A 223 6.35 19.30 -5.13
N GLY A 224 6.97 19.87 -4.10
CA GLY A 224 6.45 21.08 -3.43
C GLY A 224 5.32 20.83 -2.44
N SER A 225 4.93 19.56 -2.21
CA SER A 225 3.97 19.22 -1.16
C SER A 225 4.54 19.52 0.23
N ASP A 226 3.64 19.83 1.16
CA ASP A 226 3.97 19.93 2.58
C ASP A 226 3.97 18.51 3.19
N HIS A 227 5.15 18.03 3.57
CA HIS A 227 5.34 16.72 4.19
C HIS A 227 4.88 16.68 5.67
N ARG A 228 4.54 17.84 6.26
CA ARG A 228 4.12 17.87 7.67
C ARG A 228 2.83 17.09 7.86
N LEU A 229 2.84 16.17 8.81
CA LEU A 229 1.64 15.42 9.20
C LEU A 229 0.79 16.26 10.16
N GLY A 230 -0.54 16.09 10.08
CA GLY A 230 -1.51 16.87 10.83
C GLY A 230 -2.89 16.23 10.80
N LEU A 231 -3.97 17.01 10.95
CA LEU A 231 -5.36 16.49 10.91
C LEU A 231 -5.81 16.00 9.53
N GLN A 232 -5.29 16.58 8.46
CA GLN A 232 -5.64 16.16 7.11
C GLN A 232 -4.74 15.01 6.69
N MET A 233 -5.35 13.84 6.46
CA MET A 233 -4.66 12.62 6.06
C MET A 233 -3.99 12.79 4.68
N LYS A 234 -2.73 12.34 4.56
CA LYS A 234 -1.89 12.42 3.36
C LYS A 234 -1.30 11.06 2.94
N SER A 235 -1.39 10.05 3.79
CA SER A 235 -1.07 8.66 3.43
C SER A 235 -1.98 8.14 2.31
N VAL A 236 -1.46 7.21 1.51
CA VAL A 236 -2.12 6.62 0.34
C VAL A 236 -2.44 5.12 0.52
N GLY A 237 -2.10 4.58 1.68
CA GLY A 237 -2.30 3.19 2.06
C GLY A 237 -1.65 2.92 3.42
N GLU A 238 -1.64 1.67 3.83
CA GLU A 238 -1.11 1.25 5.13
C GLU A 238 -0.64 -0.20 5.10
N VAL A 239 0.23 -0.54 6.05
CA VAL A 239 0.63 -1.92 6.35
C VAL A 239 0.18 -2.28 7.74
N MET A 240 -0.01 -3.57 7.97
CA MET A 240 -0.17 -4.14 9.30
C MET A 240 0.88 -5.23 9.49
N ALA A 241 1.36 -5.37 10.72
CA ALA A 241 2.21 -6.49 11.11
C ALA A 241 1.82 -7.00 12.48
N ILE A 242 1.96 -8.30 12.67
CA ILE A 242 1.65 -9.02 13.91
C ILE A 242 2.95 -9.55 14.51
N GLY A 243 3.14 -9.41 15.82
CA GLY A 243 4.26 -10.01 16.54
C GLY A 243 3.88 -10.28 17.99
N ARG A 244 4.58 -11.20 18.66
CA ARG A 244 4.35 -11.50 20.10
C ARG A 244 4.80 -10.35 20.99
N THR A 245 5.61 -9.45 20.45
CA THR A 245 6.05 -8.22 21.12
C THR A 245 5.85 -7.01 20.22
N PHE A 246 5.71 -5.82 20.83
CA PHE A 246 5.64 -4.56 20.10
C PHE A 246 6.84 -4.35 19.17
N LEU A 247 8.06 -4.69 19.60
CA LEU A 247 9.26 -4.48 18.80
C LEU A 247 9.29 -5.37 17.57
N GLU A 248 8.88 -6.63 17.72
CA GLU A 248 8.76 -7.55 16.59
C GLU A 248 7.74 -7.03 15.57
N ALA A 249 6.53 -6.68 16.03
CA ALA A 249 5.49 -6.13 15.17
C ALA A 249 5.94 -4.82 14.48
N LEU A 250 6.63 -3.93 15.20
CA LEU A 250 7.15 -2.67 14.65
C LEU A 250 8.22 -2.90 13.57
N GLN A 251 9.15 -3.83 13.79
CA GLN A 251 10.19 -4.14 12.80
C GLN A 251 9.60 -4.79 11.55
N LYS A 252 8.63 -5.70 11.72
CA LYS A 252 7.88 -6.29 10.60
C LYS A 252 7.08 -5.22 9.85
N ALA A 253 6.42 -4.29 10.54
CA ALA A 253 5.73 -3.18 9.89
C ALA A 253 6.70 -2.31 9.07
N CYS A 254 7.90 -2.04 9.60
CA CYS A 254 8.94 -1.31 8.86
C CYS A 254 9.41 -2.07 7.61
N GLN A 255 9.48 -3.40 7.64
CA GLN A 255 9.82 -4.23 6.47
C GLN A 255 8.70 -4.21 5.42
N SER A 256 7.45 -4.20 5.86
CA SER A 256 6.27 -4.18 4.98
C SER A 256 6.05 -2.85 4.25
N GLN A 257 6.69 -1.75 4.68
CA GLN A 257 6.43 -0.41 4.15
C GLN A 257 6.80 -0.20 2.68
N GLU A 258 7.50 -1.14 2.04
CA GLU A 258 7.90 -1.02 0.63
C GLU A 258 8.62 0.31 0.32
N ASN A 259 9.45 0.73 1.25
CA ASN A 259 10.31 1.93 1.19
C ASN A 259 11.80 1.54 1.22
N ASN A 260 12.11 0.27 0.90
CA ASN A 260 13.45 -0.32 0.91
C ASN A 260 14.12 -0.24 2.30
N ARG A 261 13.38 -0.59 3.36
CA ARG A 261 13.88 -0.68 4.73
C ARG A 261 13.86 -2.14 5.16
N ASN A 262 14.91 -2.58 5.85
CA ASN A 262 15.01 -3.96 6.36
C ASN A 262 14.43 -4.14 7.78
N GLY A 263 13.89 -3.05 8.34
CA GLY A 263 13.39 -2.92 9.70
C GLY A 263 13.51 -1.46 10.15
N LEU A 264 13.49 -1.22 11.47
CA LEU A 264 13.69 0.11 12.03
C LEU A 264 15.20 0.44 12.07
N GLY A 265 15.79 0.83 10.94
CA GLY A 265 17.21 1.20 10.82
C GLY A 265 18.14 0.00 10.53
N ALA A 266 19.46 0.20 10.69
CA ALA A 266 20.49 -0.83 10.42
C ALA A 266 20.46 -1.43 8.99
N ASP A 267 20.28 -0.58 7.98
CA ASP A 267 20.01 -0.99 6.60
C ASP A 267 20.54 -0.01 5.54
N LYS A 268 20.77 1.24 5.95
CA LYS A 268 21.34 2.32 5.14
C LYS A 268 22.21 3.20 6.05
N LYS A 269 22.99 4.10 5.44
CA LYS A 269 23.71 5.13 6.21
C LYS A 269 22.70 5.98 6.99
N GLU A 270 22.79 5.90 8.31
CA GLU A 270 21.90 6.61 9.23
C GLU A 270 22.23 8.11 9.26
N TRP A 271 21.29 8.94 9.72
CA TRP A 271 21.59 10.35 9.88
C TRP A 271 22.50 10.57 11.08
N ILE A 272 23.43 11.52 10.93
CA ILE A 272 24.45 11.80 11.93
C ILE A 272 24.33 13.23 12.48
N ARG A 273 23.68 14.14 11.73
CA ARG A 273 23.55 15.54 12.15
C ARG A 273 22.41 15.71 13.15
N THR A 274 22.78 15.82 14.43
CA THR A 274 21.83 15.91 15.55
C THR A 274 20.85 17.07 15.41
N SER A 275 21.28 18.26 14.96
CA SER A 275 20.37 19.41 14.77
C SER A 275 19.20 19.09 13.85
N ASP A 276 19.49 18.42 12.74
CA ASP A 276 18.50 18.14 11.70
C ASP A 276 17.57 16.99 12.15
N ILE A 277 18.08 16.05 12.95
CA ILE A 277 17.27 15.00 13.59
C ILE A 277 16.29 15.63 14.59
N LEU A 278 16.76 16.50 15.49
CA LEU A 278 15.90 17.14 16.49
C LEU A 278 14.81 17.99 15.82
N GLU A 279 15.16 18.74 14.77
CA GLU A 279 14.19 19.50 13.97
C GLU A 279 13.12 18.57 13.36
N ARG A 280 13.50 17.40 12.84
CA ARG A 280 12.56 16.41 12.29
C ARG A 280 11.70 15.69 13.34
N LEU A 281 12.17 15.59 14.58
CA LEU A 281 11.34 15.07 15.67
C LEU A 281 10.21 16.04 16.02
N GLU A 282 10.54 17.34 16.05
CA GLU A 282 9.58 18.42 16.30
C GLU A 282 8.65 18.66 15.09
N LYS A 283 9.21 18.70 13.88
CA LYS A 283 8.46 18.83 12.62
C LYS A 283 8.09 17.46 12.08
N VAL A 284 6.94 16.97 12.52
CA VAL A 284 6.41 15.65 12.19
C VAL A 284 6.34 15.40 10.67
N SER A 285 6.97 14.33 10.20
CA SER A 285 6.96 13.85 8.80
C SER A 285 6.93 12.32 8.72
N ASP A 286 6.89 11.78 7.50
CA ASP A 286 6.80 10.35 7.15
C ASP A 286 7.95 9.47 7.67
N ASP A 287 9.09 10.05 8.02
CA ASP A 287 10.28 9.33 8.50
C ASP A 287 10.52 9.45 10.01
N ARG A 288 9.61 10.08 10.76
CA ARG A 288 9.79 10.45 12.18
C ARG A 288 10.22 9.27 13.06
N ILE A 289 9.62 8.09 12.88
CA ILE A 289 9.95 6.90 13.69
C ILE A 289 11.41 6.46 13.51
N TYR A 290 11.95 6.58 12.29
CA TYR A 290 13.36 6.27 12.02
C TYR A 290 14.27 7.35 12.60
N ARG A 291 13.85 8.62 12.58
CA ARG A 291 14.62 9.73 13.18
C ARG A 291 14.64 9.62 14.71
N LEU A 292 13.58 9.09 15.31
CA LEU A 292 13.49 8.81 16.75
C LEU A 292 14.56 7.82 17.18
N LYS A 293 14.70 6.70 16.46
CA LYS A 293 15.78 5.73 16.73
C LYS A 293 17.16 6.37 16.53
N ASP A 294 17.36 7.14 15.45
CA ASP A 294 18.63 7.85 15.21
C ASP A 294 18.99 8.80 16.36
N ALA A 295 18.02 9.53 16.91
CA ALA A 295 18.24 10.41 18.06
C ALA A 295 18.71 9.62 19.30
N LEU A 296 18.03 8.52 19.62
CA LEU A 296 18.39 7.67 20.76
C LEU A 296 19.79 7.07 20.59
N ARG A 297 20.14 6.63 19.38
CA ARG A 297 21.47 6.09 19.04
C ARG A 297 22.59 7.13 19.17
N LEU A 298 22.30 8.40 18.88
CA LEU A 298 23.24 9.51 19.09
C LEU A 298 23.32 9.98 20.56
N GLY A 299 22.63 9.30 21.48
CA GLY A 299 22.65 9.61 22.90
C GLY A 299 21.70 10.73 23.33
N VAL A 300 20.75 11.14 22.47
CA VAL A 300 19.71 12.10 22.87
C VAL A 300 18.88 11.50 24.01
N PRO A 301 18.67 12.21 25.14
CA PRO A 301 17.90 11.68 26.26
C PRO A 301 16.45 11.36 25.88
N GLU A 302 15.90 10.28 26.45
CA GLU A 302 14.49 9.86 26.24
C GLU A 302 13.50 10.99 26.57
N LYS A 303 13.78 11.76 27.63
CA LYS A 303 12.98 12.92 28.02
C LYS A 303 12.97 14.02 26.95
N THR A 304 14.09 14.22 26.26
CA THR A 304 14.18 15.19 25.16
C THR A 304 13.40 14.70 23.95
N VAL A 305 13.53 13.41 23.60
CA VAL A 305 12.73 12.80 22.54
C VAL A 305 11.24 12.94 22.84
N HIS A 306 10.81 12.55 24.04
CA HIS A 306 9.42 12.69 24.49
C HIS A 306 8.95 14.15 24.43
N LYS A 307 9.75 15.11 24.88
CA LYS A 307 9.40 16.54 24.81
C LYS A 307 9.14 17.02 23.38
N LEU A 308 9.92 16.53 22.41
CA LEU A 308 9.81 16.96 21.02
C LEU A 308 8.68 16.24 20.25
N THR A 309 8.43 14.97 20.57
CA THR A 309 7.48 14.15 19.81
C THR A 309 6.13 13.96 20.50
N LEU A 310 6.12 14.12 21.83
CA LEU A 310 5.01 13.81 22.74
C LEU A 310 4.56 12.33 22.70
N ILE A 311 5.33 11.47 22.04
CA ILE A 311 5.13 10.01 22.00
C ILE A 311 5.31 9.45 23.40
N ASP A 312 4.44 8.53 23.83
CA ASP A 312 4.49 7.97 25.18
C ASP A 312 5.89 7.40 25.51
N PRO A 313 6.43 7.68 26.73
CA PRO A 313 7.74 7.19 27.15
C PRO A 313 7.91 5.67 27.05
N TRP A 314 6.83 4.90 27.14
CA TRP A 314 6.86 3.44 26.96
C TRP A 314 7.38 3.06 25.58
N PHE A 315 6.83 3.63 24.49
CA PHE A 315 7.28 3.33 23.12
C PHE A 315 8.74 3.76 22.90
N ILE A 316 9.12 4.93 23.42
CA ILE A 316 10.50 5.43 23.33
C ILE A 316 11.47 4.47 24.04
N LYS A 317 11.10 3.97 25.22
CA LYS A 317 11.90 3.02 25.99
C LYS A 317 12.03 1.68 25.27
N GLN A 318 10.97 1.19 24.62
CA GLN A 318 11.04 0.00 23.78
C GLN A 318 12.03 0.21 22.62
N ILE A 319 11.92 1.32 21.88
CA ILE A 319 12.83 1.61 20.75
C ILE A 319 14.29 1.77 21.23
N LYS A 320 14.50 2.34 22.42
CA LYS A 320 15.84 2.41 23.04
C LYS A 320 16.41 1.03 23.35
N ARG A 321 15.58 0.02 23.61
CA ARG A 321 16.05 -1.37 23.77
C ARG A 321 16.72 -1.86 22.49
N LEU A 322 16.16 -1.55 21.31
CA LEU A 322 16.79 -1.88 20.03
C LEU A 322 18.19 -1.28 19.93
N VAL A 323 18.35 0.01 20.27
CA VAL A 323 19.67 0.68 20.26
C VAL A 323 20.68 -0.03 21.17
N LYS A 324 20.27 -0.38 22.40
CA LYS A 324 21.14 -1.12 23.34
C LYS A 324 21.53 -2.51 22.80
N MET A 325 20.64 -3.16 22.08
CA MET A 325 20.93 -4.45 21.45
C MET A 325 21.95 -4.28 20.32
N GLU A 326 21.88 -3.21 19.53
CA GLU A 326 22.89 -2.89 18.51
C GLU A 326 24.25 -2.62 19.14
N GLU A 327 24.31 -1.82 20.20
CA GLU A 327 25.56 -1.57 20.96
C GLU A 327 26.20 -2.86 21.49
N ARG A 328 25.38 -3.83 21.89
CA ARG A 328 25.85 -5.16 22.31
C ARG A 328 26.30 -5.99 21.11
N LEU A 329 25.56 -5.96 20.00
CA LEU A 329 25.87 -6.71 18.79
C LEU A 329 27.19 -6.26 18.15
N LEU A 330 27.47 -4.96 18.16
CA LEU A 330 28.71 -4.36 17.64
C LEU A 330 29.99 -4.78 18.40
N ARG A 331 29.88 -5.57 19.48
CA ARG A 331 31.02 -6.17 20.18
C ARG A 331 31.52 -7.46 19.53
N TYR A 332 30.77 -7.99 18.57
CA TYR A 332 31.09 -9.19 17.81
C TYR A 332 31.52 -8.82 16.39
N ASN A 333 32.23 -9.72 15.70
CA ASN A 333 32.72 -9.47 14.34
C ASN A 333 32.12 -10.43 13.31
N VAL A 334 31.76 -11.65 13.73
CA VAL A 334 31.10 -12.66 12.90
C VAL A 334 29.85 -13.20 13.57
N ALA A 335 28.94 -13.78 12.79
CA ALA A 335 27.67 -14.30 13.31
C ALA A 335 27.88 -15.42 14.34
N GLU A 336 28.92 -16.25 14.16
CA GLU A 336 29.27 -17.36 15.03
C GLU A 336 29.68 -16.93 16.46
N ASP A 337 30.13 -15.69 16.64
CA ASP A 337 30.51 -15.16 17.95
C ASP A 337 29.30 -14.74 18.80
N ILE A 338 28.13 -14.55 18.18
CA ILE A 338 26.92 -14.11 18.87
C ILE A 338 26.43 -15.27 19.77
N PRO A 339 26.30 -15.05 21.10
CA PRO A 339 25.76 -16.08 21.99
C PRO A 339 24.35 -16.51 21.55
N PRO A 340 24.02 -17.82 21.50
CA PRO A 340 22.75 -18.31 20.96
C PRO A 340 21.51 -17.66 21.58
N ALA A 341 21.50 -17.46 22.90
CA ALA A 341 20.41 -16.79 23.60
C ALA A 341 20.21 -15.34 23.14
N PHE A 342 21.31 -14.62 22.87
CA PHE A 342 21.23 -13.25 22.37
C PHE A 342 20.83 -13.20 20.89
N PHE A 343 21.28 -14.17 20.09
CA PHE A 343 20.83 -14.33 18.71
C PHE A 343 19.31 -14.52 18.69
N ARG A 344 18.78 -15.42 19.53
CA ARG A 344 17.33 -15.62 19.65
C ARG A 344 16.62 -14.33 20.07
N GLU A 345 17.14 -13.62 21.07
CA GLU A 345 16.57 -12.33 21.51
C GLU A 345 16.50 -11.30 20.36
N LEU A 346 17.53 -11.21 19.52
CA LEU A 346 17.52 -10.32 18.34
C LEU A 346 16.37 -10.67 17.39
N LYS A 347 16.12 -11.96 17.17
CA LYS A 347 15.04 -12.44 16.30
C LYS A 347 13.66 -12.22 16.93
N GLU A 348 13.51 -12.44 18.25
CA GLU A 348 12.28 -12.20 19.01
C GLU A 348 11.86 -10.72 19.08
N VAL A 349 12.79 -9.78 18.86
CA VAL A 349 12.48 -8.35 18.68
C VAL A 349 12.42 -7.93 17.21
N GLY A 350 12.41 -8.89 16.28
CA GLY A 350 12.17 -8.68 14.85
C GLY A 350 13.37 -8.23 14.02
N TYR A 351 14.62 -8.33 14.49
CA TYR A 351 15.77 -8.04 13.62
C TYR A 351 15.82 -9.02 12.45
N SER A 352 15.89 -8.49 11.23
CA SER A 352 16.18 -9.31 10.05
C SER A 352 17.65 -9.75 10.02
N ASP A 353 17.92 -10.83 9.30
CA ASP A 353 19.28 -11.32 9.07
C ASP A 353 20.11 -10.22 8.36
N ALA A 354 19.47 -9.45 7.46
CA ALA A 354 20.09 -8.32 6.78
C ALA A 354 20.50 -7.19 7.74
N GLN A 355 19.69 -6.86 8.75
CA GLN A 355 20.05 -5.83 9.74
C GLN A 355 21.24 -6.26 10.61
N ILE A 356 21.24 -7.53 11.05
CA ILE A 356 22.36 -8.09 11.82
C ILE A 356 23.64 -8.07 10.97
N ALA A 357 23.53 -8.48 9.70
CA ALA A 357 24.65 -8.49 8.76
C ALA A 357 25.19 -7.08 8.49
N TRP A 358 24.30 -6.09 8.34
CA TRP A 358 24.68 -4.69 8.17
C TRP A 358 25.49 -4.16 9.35
N LEU A 359 25.03 -4.42 10.57
CA LEU A 359 25.70 -3.96 11.79
C LEU A 359 27.08 -4.60 11.96
N LEU A 360 27.19 -5.91 11.69
CA LEU A 360 28.46 -6.64 11.74
C LEU A 360 29.37 -6.43 10.52
N ARG A 361 28.85 -5.81 9.45
CA ARG A 361 29.53 -5.62 8.16
C ARG A 361 29.96 -6.93 7.51
N ILE A 362 29.08 -7.93 7.58
CA ILE A 362 29.24 -9.25 6.96
C ILE A 362 28.14 -9.48 5.92
N ARG A 363 28.18 -10.62 5.22
CA ARG A 363 27.12 -10.99 4.27
C ARG A 363 25.91 -11.57 5.01
N GLU A 364 24.71 -11.26 4.52
CA GLU A 364 23.44 -11.75 5.06
C GLU A 364 23.42 -13.29 5.20
N GLN A 365 23.94 -14.01 4.19
CA GLN A 365 23.94 -15.47 4.21
C GLN A 365 24.76 -16.06 5.37
N GLU A 366 25.74 -15.33 5.90
CA GLU A 366 26.55 -15.79 7.05
C GLU A 366 25.71 -15.77 8.33
N VAL A 367 24.90 -14.73 8.52
CA VAL A 367 23.92 -14.63 9.61
C VAL A 367 22.87 -15.73 9.48
N THR A 368 22.27 -15.89 8.30
CA THR A 368 21.25 -16.92 8.06
C THR A 368 21.80 -18.31 8.33
N ARG A 369 23.00 -18.64 7.84
CA ARG A 369 23.62 -19.95 8.07
C ARG A 369 23.81 -20.24 9.55
N GLN A 370 24.31 -19.28 10.33
CA GLN A 370 24.51 -19.45 11.76
C GLN A 370 23.18 -19.59 12.50
N ARG A 371 22.18 -18.77 12.16
CA ARG A 371 20.84 -18.83 12.73
C ARG A 371 20.21 -20.22 12.56
N TYR A 372 20.31 -20.78 11.34
CA TYR A 372 19.82 -22.13 11.04
C TYR A 372 20.61 -23.22 11.77
N LYS A 373 21.93 -23.09 11.89
CA LYS A 373 22.78 -24.02 12.67
C LYS A 373 22.37 -24.08 14.14
N LEU A 374 21.89 -22.95 14.69
CA LEU A 374 21.38 -22.85 16.06
C LEU A 374 19.92 -23.32 16.20
N GLY A 375 19.25 -23.70 15.12
CA GLY A 375 17.83 -24.09 15.14
C GLY A 375 16.87 -22.91 15.38
N ILE A 376 17.32 -21.67 15.21
CA ILE A 376 16.49 -20.47 15.40
C ILE A 376 15.69 -20.22 14.12
N LYS A 377 14.47 -20.73 14.06
CA LYS A 377 13.55 -20.58 12.91
C LYS A 377 12.26 -19.95 13.37
N ARG A 378 11.51 -19.33 12.45
CA ARG A 378 10.17 -18.85 12.75
C ARG A 378 9.25 -20.02 13.05
N THR A 379 8.36 -19.78 13.99
CA THR A 379 7.12 -20.53 14.16
C THR A 379 5.97 -19.65 13.71
N TYR A 380 4.85 -20.28 13.33
CA TYR A 380 3.67 -19.57 12.88
C TYR A 380 2.54 -19.82 13.87
N LYS A 381 1.93 -18.72 14.33
CA LYS A 381 0.84 -18.68 15.30
C LYS A 381 -0.45 -18.27 14.63
N LEU A 382 -1.58 -18.73 15.16
CA LEU A 382 -2.92 -18.44 14.66
C LEU A 382 -3.46 -17.12 15.23
N VAL A 383 -4.23 -16.42 14.41
CA VAL A 383 -5.15 -15.38 14.87
C VAL A 383 -6.47 -16.06 15.21
N ASP A 384 -6.83 -16.08 16.48
CA ASP A 384 -7.92 -16.90 17.02
C ASP A 384 -9.06 -16.11 17.70
N THR A 385 -8.95 -14.78 17.76
CA THR A 385 -9.83 -13.84 18.48
C THR A 385 -10.02 -14.06 20.00
N CYS A 386 -9.37 -15.06 20.61
CA CYS A 386 -9.64 -15.48 21.99
C CYS A 386 -8.39 -15.85 22.81
N ALA A 387 -7.18 -15.54 22.32
CA ALA A 387 -5.92 -15.79 23.04
C ALA A 387 -5.78 -17.26 23.49
N ALA A 388 -6.01 -18.17 22.54
CA ALA A 388 -5.97 -19.63 22.68
C ALA A 388 -6.94 -20.24 23.70
N GLU A 389 -7.95 -19.50 24.17
CA GLU A 389 -9.03 -20.07 25.01
C GLU A 389 -9.81 -21.15 24.24
N PHE A 390 -10.00 -20.96 22.93
CA PHE A 390 -10.66 -21.90 22.03
C PHE A 390 -9.78 -22.20 20.82
N GLU A 391 -9.89 -23.43 20.30
CA GLU A 391 -9.19 -23.84 19.09
C GLU A 391 -9.69 -23.06 17.87
N ALA A 392 -8.80 -22.33 17.21
CA ALA A 392 -9.09 -21.70 15.93
C ALA A 392 -9.10 -22.73 14.80
N GLN A 393 -10.15 -22.69 13.97
CA GLN A 393 -10.28 -23.57 12.82
C GLN A 393 -9.91 -22.89 11.51
N THR A 394 -9.65 -21.58 11.56
CA THR A 394 -9.39 -20.76 10.39
C THR A 394 -7.88 -20.53 10.25
N PRO A 395 -7.25 -20.93 9.13
CA PRO A 395 -5.80 -20.90 8.93
C PRO A 395 -5.28 -19.49 8.60
N TYR A 396 -5.36 -18.60 9.60
CA TYR A 396 -4.90 -17.22 9.55
C TYR A 396 -3.68 -17.05 10.45
N TYR A 397 -2.49 -16.96 9.83
CA TYR A 397 -1.21 -17.07 10.52
C TYR A 397 -0.38 -15.80 10.50
N TYR A 398 0.47 -15.66 11.51
CA TYR A 398 1.62 -14.76 11.52
C TYR A 398 2.86 -15.47 12.08
N SER A 399 4.04 -15.01 11.68
CA SER A 399 5.31 -15.56 12.14
C SER A 399 5.82 -14.88 13.40
N THR A 400 6.50 -15.66 14.25
CA THR A 400 7.21 -15.24 15.46
C THR A 400 8.39 -16.19 15.72
N PHE A 401 9.20 -15.93 16.76
CA PHE A 401 10.27 -16.82 17.24
C PHE A 401 9.89 -17.49 18.56
N ASP A 402 8.78 -18.24 18.54
CA ASP A 402 8.25 -18.97 19.70
C ASP A 402 8.72 -20.45 19.71
N GLU A 403 8.20 -21.26 20.62
CA GLU A 403 8.53 -22.70 20.72
C GLU A 403 7.64 -23.57 19.83
N GLU A 404 6.32 -23.32 19.82
CA GLU A 404 5.34 -24.13 19.11
C GLU A 404 4.95 -23.50 17.76
N ASN A 405 4.86 -24.34 16.72
CA ASN A 405 4.38 -23.98 15.39
C ASN A 405 2.98 -24.55 15.12
N GLU A 406 2.00 -23.67 14.90
CA GLU A 406 0.59 -24.01 14.70
C GLU A 406 0.22 -24.12 13.21
N SER A 407 1.07 -23.64 12.30
CA SER A 407 0.88 -23.88 10.87
C SER A 407 1.35 -25.28 10.49
N ILE A 408 0.41 -26.21 10.42
CA ILE A 408 0.67 -27.61 10.03
C ILE A 408 0.56 -27.74 8.50
N PRO A 409 1.63 -28.08 7.77
CA PRO A 409 1.58 -28.29 6.32
C PRO A 409 0.70 -29.50 5.97
N SER A 410 -0.17 -29.37 4.96
CA SER A 410 -0.91 -30.52 4.41
C SER A 410 -0.10 -31.24 3.31
N ASP A 411 -0.58 -32.41 2.89
CA ASP A 411 -0.02 -33.18 1.75
C ASP A 411 -0.62 -32.75 0.39
N LYS A 412 -1.51 -31.75 0.37
CA LYS A 412 -2.10 -31.25 -0.88
C LYS A 412 -1.03 -30.56 -1.72
N LYS A 413 -1.25 -30.51 -3.03
CA LYS A 413 -0.46 -29.65 -3.92
C LYS A 413 -0.78 -28.19 -3.61
N LYS A 414 0.24 -27.39 -3.35
CA LYS A 414 0.09 -26.01 -2.88
C LYS A 414 0.71 -25.03 -3.85
N ILE A 415 0.04 -23.90 -4.03
CA ILE A 415 0.57 -22.78 -4.80
C ILE A 415 0.46 -21.52 -3.96
N ILE A 416 1.57 -20.79 -3.84
CA ILE A 416 1.61 -19.50 -3.15
C ILE A 416 1.33 -18.38 -4.16
N ILE A 417 0.46 -17.44 -3.79
CA ILE A 417 0.36 -16.13 -4.42
C ILE A 417 0.97 -15.09 -3.48
N LEU A 418 1.90 -14.29 -3.99
CA LEU A 418 2.40 -13.12 -3.27
C LEU A 418 1.52 -11.91 -3.57
N GLY A 419 1.07 -11.23 -2.51
CA GLY A 419 0.32 -9.98 -2.60
C GLY A 419 1.19 -8.78 -2.97
N SER A 420 0.55 -7.61 -3.05
CA SER A 420 1.20 -6.35 -3.42
C SER A 420 1.85 -5.57 -2.28
N GLY A 421 1.58 -5.97 -1.02
CA GLY A 421 1.90 -5.15 0.15
C GLY A 421 1.01 -3.91 0.24
N PRO A 422 1.47 -2.82 0.89
CA PRO A 422 0.67 -1.62 1.05
C PRO A 422 0.31 -0.99 -0.29
N ASN A 423 -0.94 -0.54 -0.39
CA ASN A 423 -1.38 0.31 -1.47
C ASN A 423 -0.51 1.58 -1.57
N ARG A 424 -0.18 1.96 -2.80
CA ARG A 424 0.52 3.20 -3.13
C ARG A 424 0.18 3.64 -4.55
N ILE A 425 0.46 4.90 -4.89
CA ILE A 425 0.23 5.39 -6.26
C ILE A 425 1.01 4.54 -7.28
N GLY A 426 0.29 3.94 -8.22
CA GLY A 426 0.81 2.99 -9.21
C GLY A 426 0.69 1.50 -8.83
N GLN A 427 0.35 1.21 -7.57
CA GLN A 427 0.13 -0.13 -7.02
C GLN A 427 -1.04 -0.09 -6.03
N GLY A 428 -2.26 -0.14 -6.55
CA GLY A 428 -3.48 -0.08 -5.77
C GLY A 428 -4.21 -1.41 -5.70
N ILE A 429 -5.52 -1.30 -5.48
CA ILE A 429 -6.47 -2.41 -5.31
C ILE A 429 -6.59 -3.30 -6.55
N GLU A 430 -6.13 -2.83 -7.71
CA GLU A 430 -6.20 -3.58 -8.97
C GLU A 430 -5.40 -4.89 -8.87
N PHE A 431 -4.26 -4.86 -8.18
CA PHE A 431 -3.42 -6.03 -7.93
C PHE A 431 -4.00 -6.94 -6.85
N ASP A 432 -4.66 -6.38 -5.83
CA ASP A 432 -5.41 -7.18 -4.86
C ASP A 432 -6.53 -7.98 -5.52
N TYR A 433 -7.29 -7.33 -6.42
CA TYR A 433 -8.30 -7.98 -7.24
C TYR A 433 -7.69 -9.13 -8.08
N CYS A 434 -6.49 -8.92 -8.62
CA CYS A 434 -5.73 -9.95 -9.34
C CYS A 434 -5.41 -11.16 -8.46
N CYS A 435 -4.85 -10.91 -7.27
CA CYS A 435 -4.52 -11.93 -6.29
C CYS A 435 -5.75 -12.72 -5.83
N VAL A 436 -6.86 -12.05 -5.51
CA VAL A 436 -8.11 -12.70 -5.05
C VAL A 436 -8.66 -13.66 -6.09
N HIS A 437 -8.79 -13.22 -7.33
CA HIS A 437 -9.29 -14.09 -8.40
C HIS A 437 -8.31 -15.22 -8.74
N GLY A 438 -7.00 -15.00 -8.56
CA GLY A 438 -5.99 -16.06 -8.63
C GLY A 438 -6.20 -17.13 -7.56
N LEU A 439 -6.39 -16.74 -6.29
CA LEU A 439 -6.65 -17.67 -5.19
C LEU A 439 -7.89 -18.52 -5.44
N LEU A 440 -8.99 -17.88 -5.87
CA LEU A 440 -10.24 -18.58 -6.19
C LEU A 440 -10.04 -19.60 -7.32
N ALA A 441 -9.30 -19.23 -8.38
CA ALA A 441 -9.01 -20.13 -9.49
C ALA A 441 -8.11 -21.32 -9.09
N LEU A 442 -7.16 -21.11 -8.17
CA LEU A 442 -6.32 -22.18 -7.62
C LEU A 442 -7.16 -23.20 -6.83
N LYS A 443 -8.08 -22.71 -6.00
CA LYS A 443 -9.01 -23.55 -5.21
C LYS A 443 -9.90 -24.38 -6.12
N GLU A 444 -10.47 -23.77 -7.15
CA GLU A 444 -11.26 -24.47 -8.16
C GLU A 444 -10.44 -25.52 -8.93
N ALA A 445 -9.14 -25.28 -9.15
CA ALA A 445 -8.22 -26.23 -9.75
C ALA A 445 -7.73 -27.34 -8.79
N GLY A 446 -8.21 -27.36 -7.54
CA GLY A 446 -7.91 -28.38 -6.54
C GLY A 446 -6.56 -28.20 -5.82
N TYR A 447 -5.93 -27.03 -5.95
CA TYR A 447 -4.74 -26.69 -5.17
C TYR A 447 -5.11 -26.12 -3.81
N GLU A 448 -4.25 -26.34 -2.82
CA GLU A 448 -4.25 -25.53 -1.60
C GLU A 448 -3.65 -24.16 -1.92
N ALA A 449 -4.49 -23.13 -1.96
CA ALA A 449 -4.13 -21.77 -2.31
C ALA A 449 -3.62 -21.02 -1.07
N ILE A 450 -2.35 -20.61 -1.11
CA ILE A 450 -1.71 -19.91 0.01
C ILE A 450 -1.51 -18.43 -0.38
N MET A 451 -1.95 -17.52 0.50
CA MET A 451 -1.73 -16.08 0.34
C MET A 451 -0.67 -15.60 1.33
N ILE A 452 0.27 -14.79 0.83
CA ILE A 452 1.19 -14.01 1.66
C ILE A 452 0.98 -12.54 1.33
N ASN A 453 0.48 -11.75 2.28
CA ASN A 453 0.26 -10.30 2.13
C ASN A 453 0.18 -9.62 3.50
N CYS A 454 0.37 -8.29 3.55
CA CYS A 454 0.38 -7.52 4.79
C CYS A 454 -0.45 -6.23 4.74
N ASN A 455 -1.31 -6.08 3.73
CA ASN A 455 -2.22 -4.94 3.63
C ASN A 455 -3.53 -5.23 4.40
N PRO A 456 -3.90 -4.45 5.43
CA PRO A 456 -5.10 -4.71 6.21
C PRO A 456 -6.40 -4.31 5.48
N GLU A 457 -6.32 -3.46 4.45
CA GLU A 457 -7.50 -2.94 3.73
C GLU A 457 -8.06 -3.92 2.69
N THR A 458 -7.30 -4.98 2.37
CA THR A 458 -7.53 -5.79 1.18
C THR A 458 -8.40 -7.02 1.39
N VAL A 459 -8.99 -7.51 0.30
CA VAL A 459 -9.76 -8.75 0.30
C VAL A 459 -8.84 -9.97 0.28
N SER A 460 -7.63 -9.89 -0.33
CA SER A 460 -6.67 -11.02 -0.28
C SER A 460 -6.26 -11.42 1.14
N THR A 461 -6.32 -10.49 2.09
CA THR A 461 -6.04 -10.72 3.52
C THR A 461 -7.31 -11.02 4.31
N ASP A 462 -8.44 -11.31 3.66
CA ASP A 462 -9.59 -11.96 4.30
C ASP A 462 -9.35 -13.48 4.35
N PHE A 463 -9.54 -14.05 5.53
CA PHE A 463 -9.14 -15.42 5.86
C PHE A 463 -10.02 -16.48 5.19
N ASP A 464 -11.12 -16.09 4.54
CA ASP A 464 -12.01 -16.96 3.77
C ASP A 464 -11.61 -17.11 2.29
N VAL A 465 -10.71 -16.24 1.79
CA VAL A 465 -10.33 -16.23 0.36
C VAL A 465 -9.31 -17.33 0.07
N ALA A 466 -8.22 -17.40 0.83
CA ALA A 466 -7.19 -18.42 0.70
C ALA A 466 -7.51 -19.68 1.52
N ASP A 467 -6.84 -20.80 1.23
CA ASP A 467 -6.84 -21.97 2.13
C ASP A 467 -5.87 -21.79 3.30
N LYS A 468 -4.82 -20.97 3.14
CA LYS A 468 -3.99 -20.46 4.24
C LYS A 468 -3.61 -19.01 3.96
N LEU A 469 -3.72 -18.16 4.97
CA LEU A 469 -3.27 -16.78 4.93
C LEU A 469 -2.08 -16.59 5.88
N TYR A 470 -0.95 -16.13 5.35
CA TYR A 470 0.16 -15.62 6.14
C TYR A 470 0.17 -14.09 6.07
N PHE A 471 -0.12 -13.44 7.20
CA PHE A 471 -0.07 -11.99 7.33
C PHE A 471 1.35 -11.50 7.56
N GLU A 472 2.17 -11.64 6.52
CA GLU A 472 3.61 -11.45 6.60
C GLU A 472 4.10 -10.37 5.63
N PRO A 473 5.22 -9.69 5.98
CA PRO A 473 5.91 -8.80 5.03
C PRO A 473 6.21 -9.55 3.72
N ILE A 474 6.09 -8.84 2.58
CA ILE A 474 6.59 -9.35 1.28
C ILE A 474 8.11 -9.20 1.24
N TYR A 475 8.78 -9.92 2.15
CA TYR A 475 10.20 -9.82 2.43
C TYR A 475 10.83 -11.21 2.32
N TRP A 476 11.97 -11.30 1.62
CA TRP A 476 12.57 -12.58 1.24
C TRP A 476 12.81 -13.53 2.43
N GLU A 477 13.35 -13.03 3.54
CA GLU A 477 13.60 -13.86 4.73
C GLU A 477 12.32 -14.56 5.25
N HIS A 478 11.19 -13.84 5.25
CA HIS A 478 9.90 -14.38 5.71
C HIS A 478 9.35 -15.40 4.71
N ILE A 479 9.33 -15.02 3.43
CA ILE A 479 8.82 -15.84 2.33
C ILE A 479 9.59 -17.16 2.23
N LYS A 480 10.91 -17.11 2.36
CA LYS A 480 11.78 -18.30 2.30
C LYS A 480 11.41 -19.31 3.38
N GLU A 481 11.18 -18.87 4.62
CA GLU A 481 10.81 -19.78 5.71
C GLU A 481 9.39 -20.36 5.56
N ILE A 482 8.45 -19.59 4.97
CA ILE A 482 7.13 -20.12 4.62
C ILE A 482 7.27 -21.22 3.55
N ILE A 483 8.11 -21.01 2.54
CA ILE A 483 8.36 -22.01 1.48
C ILE A 483 9.03 -23.27 2.04
N GLU A 484 9.98 -23.13 2.97
CA GLU A 484 10.63 -24.27 3.62
C GLU A 484 9.65 -25.08 4.47
N LEU A 485 8.68 -24.42 5.11
CA LEU A 485 7.61 -25.06 5.89
C LEU A 485 6.59 -25.73 4.98
N GLU A 486 5.99 -24.97 4.07
CA GLU A 486 4.83 -25.42 3.27
C GLU A 486 5.21 -26.28 2.08
N LYS A 487 6.44 -26.14 1.56
CA LYS A 487 6.98 -26.86 0.39
C LYS A 487 6.02 -26.82 -0.82
N PRO A 488 5.64 -25.62 -1.29
CA PRO A 488 4.71 -25.50 -2.40
C PRO A 488 5.29 -26.06 -3.70
N GLU A 489 4.40 -26.44 -4.63
CA GLU A 489 4.77 -26.81 -6.01
C GLU A 489 5.41 -25.63 -6.76
N GLY A 490 5.09 -24.40 -6.33
CA GLY A 490 5.63 -23.17 -6.89
C GLY A 490 4.83 -21.95 -6.45
N VAL A 491 5.13 -20.82 -7.09
CA VAL A 491 4.57 -19.52 -6.76
C VAL A 491 4.04 -18.79 -7.99
N ILE A 492 3.09 -17.88 -7.79
CA ILE A 492 2.62 -16.92 -8.80
C ILE A 492 2.99 -15.51 -8.29
N LEU A 493 3.77 -14.79 -9.10
CA LEU A 493 4.30 -13.44 -8.77
C LEU A 493 3.65 -12.35 -9.63
N GLN A 494 3.08 -12.74 -10.76
CA GLN A 494 2.56 -11.87 -11.82
C GLN A 494 1.28 -11.13 -11.42
N LEU A 495 0.64 -11.52 -10.32
CA LEU A 495 -0.63 -10.94 -9.85
C LEU A 495 -0.42 -9.84 -8.79
N GLY A 496 0.66 -9.89 -8.01
CA GLY A 496 0.95 -8.97 -6.90
C GLY A 496 1.62 -7.65 -7.30
N GLY A 497 1.73 -7.36 -8.58
CA GLY A 497 2.44 -6.17 -9.09
C GLY A 497 3.93 -6.15 -8.73
N GLN A 498 4.57 -4.97 -8.83
CA GLN A 498 6.03 -4.83 -8.75
C GLN A 498 6.68 -5.38 -7.47
N THR A 499 5.96 -5.36 -6.34
CA THR A 499 6.48 -5.84 -5.04
C THR A 499 6.84 -7.32 -5.13
N ALA A 500 5.92 -8.14 -5.65
CA ALA A 500 6.15 -9.56 -5.88
C ALA A 500 7.15 -9.81 -7.03
N LEU A 501 7.07 -9.05 -8.13
CA LEU A 501 7.97 -9.25 -9.29
C LEU A 501 9.44 -9.02 -8.94
N LYS A 502 9.77 -8.05 -8.09
CA LYS A 502 11.17 -7.80 -7.66
C LYS A 502 11.82 -9.01 -6.98
N LEU A 503 11.02 -9.94 -6.45
CA LEU A 503 11.51 -11.16 -5.81
C LEU A 503 11.71 -12.30 -6.81
N ALA A 504 11.28 -12.19 -8.07
CA ALA A 504 11.35 -13.27 -9.05
C ALA A 504 12.78 -13.80 -9.26
N GLU A 505 13.79 -12.92 -9.20
CA GLU A 505 15.19 -13.35 -9.27
C GLU A 505 15.58 -14.25 -8.08
N GLN A 506 15.12 -13.92 -6.86
CA GLN A 506 15.39 -14.73 -5.67
C GLN A 506 14.74 -16.11 -5.79
N PHE A 507 13.51 -16.19 -6.30
CA PHE A 507 12.85 -17.47 -6.56
C PHE A 507 13.62 -18.35 -7.55
N LYS A 508 14.06 -17.77 -8.68
CA LYS A 508 14.90 -18.47 -9.67
C LYS A 508 16.21 -18.95 -9.06
N ASN A 509 16.94 -18.07 -8.35
CA ASN A 509 18.24 -18.38 -7.77
C ASN A 509 18.18 -19.48 -6.70
N ASN A 510 17.02 -19.66 -6.07
CA ASN A 510 16.78 -20.71 -5.09
C ASN A 510 16.08 -21.95 -5.68
N GLY A 511 15.93 -22.03 -7.01
CA GLY A 511 15.35 -23.19 -7.69
C GLY A 511 13.86 -23.40 -7.43
N ILE A 512 13.14 -22.36 -6.99
CA ILE A 512 11.70 -22.45 -6.71
C ILE A 512 10.94 -22.15 -8.01
N LYS A 513 9.99 -23.00 -8.34
CA LYS A 513 9.20 -22.88 -9.56
C LYS A 513 8.32 -21.63 -9.51
N ILE A 514 8.43 -20.79 -10.54
CA ILE A 514 7.48 -19.71 -10.83
C ILE A 514 6.50 -20.27 -11.87
N PHE A 515 5.21 -20.29 -11.53
CA PHE A 515 4.13 -20.59 -12.49
C PHE A 515 3.87 -19.38 -13.39
N GLY A 516 3.39 -19.61 -14.61
CA GLY A 516 3.26 -18.56 -15.63
C GLY A 516 4.58 -18.17 -16.29
N SER A 517 4.68 -16.93 -16.76
CA SER A 517 5.89 -16.37 -17.37
C SER A 517 7.07 -16.49 -16.42
N ASP A 518 8.22 -16.94 -16.91
CA ASP A 518 9.41 -17.16 -16.08
C ASP A 518 10.17 -15.85 -15.81
N PHE A 519 11.17 -15.90 -14.93
CA PHE A 519 12.01 -14.73 -14.64
C PHE A 519 12.73 -14.20 -15.88
N LYS A 520 13.12 -15.07 -16.83
CA LYS A 520 13.84 -14.64 -18.04
C LYS A 520 12.94 -13.76 -18.91
N ALA A 521 11.67 -14.13 -19.07
CA ALA A 521 10.68 -13.33 -19.77
C ALA A 521 10.41 -11.99 -19.07
N MET A 522 10.31 -12.00 -17.73
CA MET A 522 10.12 -10.78 -16.94
C MET A 522 11.31 -9.83 -17.07
N ASP A 523 12.52 -10.33 -16.87
CA ASP A 523 13.75 -9.53 -16.93
C ASP A 523 14.02 -9.02 -18.36
N LEU A 524 13.75 -9.82 -19.40
CA LEU A 524 13.88 -9.38 -20.79
C LEU A 524 12.93 -8.22 -21.13
N ALA A 525 11.73 -8.21 -20.56
CA ALA A 525 10.76 -7.15 -20.79
C ALA A 525 11.05 -5.88 -19.95
N GLU A 526 11.60 -6.03 -18.74
CA GLU A 526 11.98 -4.91 -17.86
C GLU A 526 13.33 -4.26 -18.26
N ASP A 527 14.30 -5.03 -18.78
CA ASP A 527 15.56 -4.48 -19.29
C ASP A 527 15.34 -3.85 -20.67
N ARG A 528 15.41 -2.51 -20.72
CA ARG A 528 15.16 -1.76 -21.96
C ARG A 528 16.12 -2.12 -23.09
N GLY A 529 17.38 -2.44 -22.80
CA GLY A 529 18.35 -2.80 -23.83
C GLY A 529 17.93 -4.10 -24.51
N ALA A 530 17.75 -5.14 -23.70
CA ALA A 530 17.36 -6.46 -24.17
C ALA A 530 15.97 -6.47 -24.82
N PHE A 531 15.02 -5.69 -24.28
CA PHE A 531 13.70 -5.54 -24.88
C PHE A 531 13.73 -4.87 -26.25
N SER A 532 14.58 -3.85 -26.43
CA SER A 532 14.67 -3.16 -27.72
C SER A 532 15.42 -3.98 -28.77
N ASP A 533 16.43 -4.76 -28.36
CA ASP A 533 17.07 -5.74 -29.23
C ASP A 533 16.05 -6.76 -29.74
N LEU A 534 15.17 -7.25 -28.86
CA LEU A 534 14.05 -8.11 -29.25
C LEU A 534 13.10 -7.43 -30.24
N LEU A 535 12.70 -6.17 -30.00
CA LEU A 535 11.84 -5.43 -30.92
C LEU A 535 12.47 -5.28 -32.30
N LYS A 536 13.79 -5.02 -32.35
CA LYS A 536 14.56 -4.93 -33.59
C LYS A 536 14.61 -6.27 -34.33
N GLU A 537 14.82 -7.38 -33.62
CA GLU A 537 14.80 -8.73 -34.20
C GLU A 537 13.43 -9.08 -34.80
N LEU A 538 12.35 -8.59 -34.19
CA LEU A 538 10.97 -8.84 -34.63
C LEU A 538 10.45 -7.86 -35.70
N ASP A 539 11.28 -6.89 -36.12
CA ASP A 539 10.92 -5.78 -37.02
C ASP A 539 9.71 -4.99 -36.49
N ILE A 540 9.70 -4.73 -35.18
CA ILE A 540 8.65 -3.95 -34.50
C ILE A 540 9.19 -2.55 -34.23
N PRO A 541 8.53 -1.48 -34.69
CA PRO A 541 8.96 -0.10 -34.41
C PRO A 541 8.90 0.24 -32.92
N TYR A 542 9.90 0.97 -32.45
CA TYR A 542 9.98 1.56 -31.11
C TYR A 542 10.62 2.96 -31.19
N PRO A 543 10.40 3.84 -30.20
CA PRO A 543 11.03 5.16 -30.18
C PRO A 543 12.56 5.06 -30.09
N ASP A 544 13.28 5.94 -30.78
CA ASP A 544 14.75 5.99 -30.65
C ASP A 544 15.15 6.21 -29.19
N TYR A 545 16.22 5.57 -28.73
CA TYR A 545 16.65 5.68 -27.33
C TYR A 545 18.16 5.54 -27.14
N GLY A 546 18.62 5.82 -25.93
CA GLY A 546 19.94 5.42 -25.45
C GLY A 546 19.97 5.23 -23.94
N VAL A 547 21.05 4.62 -23.45
CA VAL A 547 21.26 4.31 -22.03
C VAL A 547 22.50 5.04 -21.53
N ALA A 548 22.30 6.01 -20.65
CA ALA A 548 23.35 6.80 -20.05
C ALA A 548 23.71 6.30 -18.63
N ARG A 549 25.00 6.38 -18.28
CA ARG A 549 25.52 6.12 -16.92
C ARG A 549 26.12 7.37 -16.27
N ASP A 550 26.22 8.44 -17.04
CA ASP A 550 26.74 9.74 -16.66
C ASP A 550 26.05 10.81 -17.52
N ILE A 551 26.33 12.07 -17.21
CA ILE A 551 25.68 13.22 -17.84
C ILE A 551 26.21 13.46 -19.25
N ASP A 552 27.51 13.29 -19.46
CA ASP A 552 28.14 13.54 -20.77
C ASP A 552 27.53 12.61 -21.81
N HIS A 553 27.44 11.31 -21.49
CA HIS A 553 26.79 10.33 -22.35
C HIS A 553 25.28 10.59 -22.49
N ALA A 554 24.61 11.10 -21.44
CA ALA A 554 23.22 11.50 -21.53
C ALA A 554 23.00 12.61 -22.57
N LEU A 555 23.85 13.64 -22.57
CA LEU A 555 23.82 14.75 -23.53
C LEU A 555 24.13 14.27 -24.94
N GLU A 556 25.11 13.37 -25.12
CA GLU A 556 25.41 12.76 -26.42
C GLU A 556 24.20 12.02 -27.00
N ILE A 557 23.51 11.23 -26.16
CA ILE A 557 22.30 10.50 -26.58
C ILE A 557 21.17 11.48 -26.93
N ALA A 558 20.91 12.48 -26.08
CA ALA A 558 19.83 13.45 -26.31
C ALA A 558 20.03 14.23 -27.61
N ASN A 559 21.26 14.66 -27.92
CA ASN A 559 21.58 15.33 -29.18
C ASN A 559 21.46 14.44 -30.41
N ARG A 560 21.60 13.11 -30.26
CA ARG A 560 21.36 12.14 -31.33
C ARG A 560 19.88 11.86 -31.56
N VAL A 561 19.10 11.78 -30.47
CA VAL A 561 17.66 11.47 -30.49
C VAL A 561 16.81 12.68 -30.89
N ASP A 562 17.34 13.89 -30.65
CA ASP A 562 16.69 15.20 -30.77
C ASP A 562 15.63 15.48 -29.68
N TYR A 563 15.58 16.72 -29.21
CA TYR A 563 14.65 17.14 -28.18
C TYR A 563 13.24 17.35 -28.76
N PRO A 564 12.17 17.16 -27.96
CA PRO A 564 12.17 16.73 -26.56
C PRO A 564 12.48 15.25 -26.37
N VAL A 565 13.06 14.91 -25.20
CA VAL A 565 13.35 13.52 -24.80
C VAL A 565 12.69 13.19 -23.47
N LEU A 566 12.29 11.93 -23.31
CA LEU A 566 11.76 11.37 -22.08
C LEU A 566 12.92 10.74 -21.29
N VAL A 567 13.18 11.27 -20.10
CA VAL A 567 14.21 10.77 -19.19
C VAL A 567 13.56 9.87 -18.16
N ARG A 568 14.04 8.63 -18.03
CA ARG A 568 13.50 7.69 -17.04
C ARG A 568 14.59 6.85 -16.37
N PRO A 569 14.48 6.57 -15.06
CA PRO A 569 15.32 5.56 -14.41
C PRO A 569 14.92 4.15 -14.85
N SER A 570 15.83 3.18 -14.79
CA SER A 570 15.50 1.76 -14.96
C SER A 570 14.86 1.15 -13.70
N TYR A 571 14.02 0.12 -13.88
CA TYR A 571 13.35 -0.66 -12.82
C TYR A 571 12.49 0.15 -11.83
N VAL A 572 11.76 1.15 -12.33
CA VAL A 572 10.84 2.00 -11.53
C VAL A 572 9.38 1.75 -11.88
N LEU A 573 8.50 2.01 -10.91
CA LEU A 573 7.04 1.82 -11.06
C LEU A 573 6.33 3.15 -11.28
N GLY A 574 5.29 3.15 -12.11
CA GLY A 574 4.33 4.26 -12.21
C GLY A 574 4.99 5.56 -12.66
N GLY A 575 5.99 5.42 -13.54
CA GLY A 575 6.81 6.50 -14.06
C GLY A 575 7.60 7.29 -13.00
N GLN A 576 8.00 6.65 -11.90
CA GLN A 576 8.66 7.36 -10.80
C GLN A 576 9.93 8.09 -11.27
N ARG A 577 10.00 9.41 -11.04
CA ARG A 577 11.07 10.31 -11.51
C ARG A 577 11.23 10.37 -13.04
N MET A 578 10.21 9.99 -13.81
CA MET A 578 10.20 10.23 -15.25
C MET A 578 9.90 11.70 -15.54
N ARG A 579 10.54 12.26 -16.57
CA ARG A 579 10.33 13.67 -16.96
C ARG A 579 10.61 13.86 -18.44
N ILE A 580 9.81 14.70 -19.09
CA ILE A 580 10.11 15.17 -20.46
C ILE A 580 11.00 16.40 -20.31
N VAL A 581 12.13 16.41 -21.01
CA VAL A 581 13.09 17.52 -21.01
C VAL A 581 13.27 18.04 -22.42
N ILE A 582 13.50 19.34 -22.55
CA ILE A 582 13.49 20.03 -23.86
C ILE A 582 14.85 20.65 -24.23
N ASN A 583 15.85 20.55 -23.35
CA ASN A 583 17.19 21.10 -23.56
C ASN A 583 18.22 20.44 -22.62
N ASP A 584 19.49 20.69 -22.90
CA ASP A 584 20.64 20.15 -22.16
C ASP A 584 20.64 20.53 -20.67
N GLU A 585 20.27 21.77 -20.34
CA GLU A 585 20.28 22.24 -18.95
C GLU A 585 19.24 21.50 -18.08
N GLU A 586 18.05 21.24 -18.64
CA GLU A 586 17.01 20.45 -17.98
C GLU A 586 17.42 18.97 -17.87
N LEU A 587 18.03 18.41 -18.91
CA LEU A 587 18.54 17.04 -18.90
C LEU A 587 19.57 16.86 -17.78
N GLU A 588 20.60 17.70 -17.73
CA GLU A 588 21.67 17.63 -16.73
C GLU A 588 21.12 17.66 -15.31
N ARG A 589 20.27 18.65 -15.00
CA ARG A 589 19.67 18.80 -13.66
C ARG A 589 18.85 17.58 -13.26
N HIS A 590 18.09 17.02 -14.20
CA HIS A 590 17.22 15.87 -13.91
C HIS A 590 18.00 14.56 -13.76
N VAL A 591 18.97 14.31 -14.64
CA VAL A 591 19.87 13.14 -14.57
C VAL A 591 20.65 13.15 -13.24
N LEU A 592 21.20 14.31 -12.83
CA LEU A 592 21.86 14.48 -11.53
C LEU A 592 20.93 14.16 -10.36
N SER A 593 19.68 14.61 -10.42
CA SER A 593 18.67 14.30 -9.41
C SER A 593 18.41 12.80 -9.33
N ILE A 594 18.32 12.09 -10.46
CA ILE A 594 18.16 10.64 -10.48
C ILE A 594 19.34 9.96 -9.80
N PHE A 595 20.58 10.24 -10.21
CA PHE A 595 21.78 9.59 -9.61
C PHE A 595 21.97 9.92 -8.13
N LYS A 596 21.59 11.11 -7.68
CA LYS A 596 21.61 11.47 -6.26
C LYS A 596 20.72 10.54 -5.42
N HIS A 597 19.60 10.10 -5.98
CA HIS A 597 18.63 9.25 -5.28
C HIS A 597 18.78 7.76 -5.60
N LEU A 598 19.35 7.42 -6.76
CA LEU A 598 19.55 6.07 -7.28
C LEU A 598 20.96 5.99 -7.92
N PRO A 599 22.03 5.90 -7.10
CA PRO A 599 23.42 6.05 -7.57
C PRO A 599 23.86 5.02 -8.60
N ASP A 600 23.39 3.77 -8.46
CA ASP A 600 23.78 2.64 -9.32
C ASP A 600 22.82 2.43 -10.50
N ASN A 601 21.85 3.34 -10.71
CA ASN A 601 20.84 3.19 -11.74
C ASN A 601 21.37 3.61 -13.11
N LYS A 602 20.75 3.10 -14.18
CA LYS A 602 20.98 3.52 -15.56
C LYS A 602 19.86 4.49 -15.94
N VAL A 603 20.18 5.58 -16.62
CA VAL A 603 19.18 6.54 -17.09
C VAL A 603 18.91 6.29 -18.57
N LEU A 604 17.64 6.06 -18.89
CA LEU A 604 17.17 5.89 -20.25
C LEU A 604 16.70 7.25 -20.78
N ILE A 605 17.10 7.53 -22.02
CA ILE A 605 16.72 8.74 -22.75
C ILE A 605 16.03 8.26 -24.01
N ASP A 606 14.71 8.38 -24.03
CA ASP A 606 13.86 7.95 -25.14
C ASP A 606 13.37 9.17 -25.92
N GLN A 607 13.18 8.99 -27.22
CA GLN A 607 12.53 9.96 -28.09
C GLN A 607 11.12 10.21 -27.59
N PHE A 608 10.79 11.46 -27.32
CA PHE A 608 9.42 11.80 -26.97
C PHE A 608 8.58 11.95 -28.24
N LEU A 609 7.66 11.02 -28.47
CA LEU A 609 6.77 11.05 -29.62
C LEU A 609 5.66 12.10 -29.44
N GLU A 610 5.99 13.36 -29.74
CA GLU A 610 5.05 14.47 -29.62
C GLU A 610 3.75 14.21 -30.38
N ARG A 611 2.61 14.55 -29.72
CA ARG A 611 1.24 14.45 -30.25
C ARG A 611 0.84 13.06 -30.71
N ALA A 612 1.54 12.01 -30.26
CA ALA A 612 1.10 10.64 -30.46
C ALA A 612 -0.13 10.34 -29.60
N LYS A 613 -1.01 9.47 -30.11
CA LYS A 613 -2.02 8.82 -29.27
C LYS A 613 -1.35 7.70 -28.48
N GLU A 614 -1.88 7.38 -27.32
CA GLU A 614 -1.45 6.23 -26.54
C GLU A 614 -2.58 5.21 -26.48
N ALA A 615 -2.21 3.93 -26.55
CA ALA A 615 -3.13 2.81 -26.42
C ALA A 615 -2.43 1.66 -25.72
N GLU A 616 -3.20 0.77 -25.11
CA GLU A 616 -2.65 -0.42 -24.48
C GLU A 616 -3.51 -1.65 -24.75
N ILE A 617 -2.84 -2.80 -24.75
CA ILE A 617 -3.45 -4.11 -24.93
C ILE A 617 -3.14 -4.97 -23.73
N ASP A 618 -4.18 -5.53 -23.12
CA ASP A 618 -4.05 -6.66 -22.20
C ASP A 618 -4.38 -7.95 -22.94
N ALA A 619 -3.55 -8.98 -22.75
CA ALA A 619 -3.69 -10.27 -23.39
C ALA A 619 -3.32 -11.43 -22.44
N ILE A 620 -3.81 -12.62 -22.78
CA ILE A 620 -3.42 -13.89 -22.15
C ILE A 620 -2.70 -14.73 -23.21
N CYS A 621 -1.56 -15.34 -22.88
CA CYS A 621 -0.87 -16.29 -23.74
C CYS A 621 -0.71 -17.62 -23.00
N ASP A 622 -0.91 -18.76 -23.67
CA ASP A 622 -0.63 -20.09 -23.10
C ASP A 622 0.71 -20.68 -23.57
N GLY A 623 1.48 -19.91 -24.33
CA GLY A 623 2.75 -20.27 -24.95
C GLY A 623 2.63 -20.64 -26.42
N GLU A 624 1.41 -20.89 -26.91
CA GLU A 624 1.12 -21.20 -28.32
C GLU A 624 0.11 -20.23 -28.91
N GLU A 625 -0.98 -19.96 -28.20
CA GLU A 625 -2.05 -19.05 -28.59
C GLU A 625 -2.03 -17.78 -27.73
N VAL A 626 -2.47 -16.67 -28.32
CA VAL A 626 -2.59 -15.37 -27.65
C VAL A 626 -4.03 -14.88 -27.78
N HIS A 627 -4.69 -14.66 -26.65
CA HIS A 627 -6.03 -14.09 -26.57
C HIS A 627 -5.97 -12.62 -26.17
N ILE A 628 -6.41 -11.73 -27.05
CA ILE A 628 -6.54 -10.30 -26.77
C ILE A 628 -7.75 -10.05 -25.86
N MET A 629 -7.51 -9.68 -24.61
CA MET A 629 -8.57 -9.38 -23.64
C MET A 629 -9.29 -8.09 -24.04
N GLY A 630 -8.55 -7.00 -24.20
CA GLY A 630 -9.09 -5.70 -24.58
C GLY A 630 -8.02 -4.76 -25.11
N ILE A 631 -8.45 -3.79 -25.93
CA ILE A 631 -7.60 -2.75 -26.51
C ILE A 631 -8.19 -1.43 -26.07
N MET A 632 -7.43 -0.67 -25.28
CA MET A 632 -7.86 0.61 -24.73
C MET A 632 -7.15 1.75 -25.45
N GLU A 633 -7.90 2.79 -25.80
CA GLU A 633 -7.36 4.01 -26.38
C GLU A 633 -7.43 5.13 -25.33
N HIS A 634 -6.30 5.78 -25.05
CA HIS A 634 -6.27 6.92 -24.13
C HIS A 634 -6.92 8.15 -24.77
N VAL A 635 -7.58 8.95 -23.95
CA VAL A 635 -8.14 10.24 -24.38
C VAL A 635 -7.02 11.28 -24.45
N GLU A 636 -6.22 11.33 -23.40
CA GLU A 636 -5.00 12.12 -23.29
C GLU A 636 -3.93 11.57 -24.26
N PRO A 637 -3.10 12.45 -24.86
CA PRO A 637 -2.03 12.02 -25.75
C PRO A 637 -0.85 11.46 -24.95
N ALA A 638 0.06 10.76 -25.64
CA ALA A 638 1.27 10.23 -25.05
C ALA A 638 2.10 11.33 -24.35
N GLY A 639 2.60 11.01 -23.16
CA GLY A 639 3.28 11.94 -22.26
C GLY A 639 2.54 12.18 -20.94
N ILE A 640 1.24 11.87 -20.90
CA ILE A 640 0.52 11.63 -19.65
C ILE A 640 0.55 10.13 -19.37
N HIS A 641 1.03 9.75 -18.20
CA HIS A 641 1.15 8.35 -17.82
C HIS A 641 -0.19 7.60 -17.89
N SER A 642 -0.23 6.39 -18.46
CA SER A 642 -1.43 5.54 -18.62
C SER A 642 -2.35 5.44 -17.40
N GLY A 643 -1.76 5.38 -16.20
CA GLY A 643 -2.49 5.41 -14.94
C GLY A 643 -3.33 6.68 -14.70
N ASP A 644 -2.87 7.84 -15.17
CA ASP A 644 -3.52 9.15 -15.04
C ASP A 644 -4.35 9.55 -16.27
N SER A 645 -4.28 8.74 -17.33
CA SER A 645 -5.11 8.91 -18.52
C SER A 645 -6.48 8.26 -18.33
N SER A 646 -7.49 8.93 -18.88
CA SER A 646 -8.77 8.32 -19.16
C SER A 646 -8.65 7.46 -20.41
N ALA A 647 -9.30 6.31 -20.45
CA ALA A 647 -9.18 5.38 -21.57
C ALA A 647 -10.52 4.74 -21.94
N LEU A 648 -10.74 4.52 -23.24
CA LEU A 648 -11.95 3.93 -23.77
C LEU A 648 -11.72 2.48 -24.22
N LEU A 649 -12.71 1.64 -23.95
CA LEU A 649 -12.84 0.27 -24.43
C LEU A 649 -14.22 0.09 -25.09
N PRO A 650 -14.33 -0.30 -26.38
CA PRO A 650 -13.24 -0.41 -27.35
C PRO A 650 -12.66 0.97 -27.74
N THR A 651 -11.64 0.97 -28.61
CA THR A 651 -11.04 2.18 -29.18
C THR A 651 -12.09 3.03 -29.89
N TYR A 652 -11.98 4.36 -29.81
CA TYR A 652 -12.99 5.31 -30.31
C TYR A 652 -12.56 6.05 -31.59
N SER A 653 -11.25 6.16 -31.84
CA SER A 653 -10.74 6.93 -32.99
C SER A 653 -9.52 6.32 -33.69
N LEU A 654 -9.02 5.17 -33.24
CA LEU A 654 -7.98 4.42 -33.96
C LEU A 654 -8.56 3.72 -35.22
N PRO A 655 -7.91 3.83 -36.39
CA PRO A 655 -8.27 3.07 -37.57
C PRO A 655 -8.10 1.56 -37.38
N ASP A 656 -8.92 0.74 -38.03
CA ASP A 656 -8.85 -0.73 -37.95
C ASP A 656 -7.46 -1.28 -38.28
N LYS A 657 -6.79 -0.71 -39.29
CA LYS A 657 -5.42 -1.12 -39.67
C LYS A 657 -4.42 -0.94 -38.52
N VAL A 658 -4.54 0.15 -37.75
CA VAL A 658 -3.71 0.43 -36.57
C VAL A 658 -4.01 -0.60 -35.49
N VAL A 659 -5.29 -0.88 -35.24
CA VAL A 659 -5.74 -1.88 -34.27
C VAL A 659 -5.21 -3.27 -34.60
N GLU A 660 -5.31 -3.71 -35.86
CA GLU A 660 -4.77 -4.99 -36.31
C GLU A 660 -3.24 -5.05 -36.21
N THR A 661 -2.55 -3.93 -36.47
CA THR A 661 -1.08 -3.86 -36.29
C THR A 661 -0.69 -4.04 -34.82
N MET A 662 -1.40 -3.39 -33.88
CA MET A 662 -1.15 -3.56 -32.44
C MET A 662 -1.39 -5.00 -31.98
N LYS A 663 -2.45 -5.66 -32.48
CA LYS A 663 -2.70 -7.08 -32.20
C LYS A 663 -1.57 -7.96 -32.71
N ALA A 664 -1.15 -7.78 -33.97
CA ALA A 664 -0.06 -8.54 -34.56
C ALA A 664 1.27 -8.36 -33.79
N TYR A 665 1.58 -7.14 -33.35
CA TYR A 665 2.75 -6.90 -32.49
C TYR A 665 2.61 -7.55 -31.12
N THR A 666 1.42 -7.52 -30.54
CA THR A 666 1.14 -8.20 -29.27
C THR A 666 1.36 -9.71 -29.38
N GLU A 667 0.83 -10.34 -30.42
CA GLU A 667 1.00 -11.78 -30.65
C GLU A 667 2.47 -12.14 -30.83
N LYS A 668 3.19 -11.42 -31.69
CA LYS A 668 4.64 -11.63 -31.90
C LYS A 668 5.42 -11.50 -30.60
N LEU A 669 5.18 -10.45 -29.82
CA LEU A 669 5.89 -10.22 -28.56
C LEU A 669 5.56 -11.26 -27.51
N ALA A 670 4.28 -11.61 -27.35
CA ALA A 670 3.87 -12.61 -26.37
C ALA A 670 4.50 -13.97 -26.64
N LEU A 671 4.60 -14.38 -27.91
CA LEU A 671 5.26 -15.62 -28.30
C LEU A 671 6.78 -15.54 -28.15
N ALA A 672 7.40 -14.44 -28.58
CA ALA A 672 8.86 -14.29 -28.50
C ALA A 672 9.36 -14.19 -27.04
N LEU A 673 8.58 -13.56 -26.17
CA LEU A 673 8.83 -13.51 -24.72
C LEU A 673 8.50 -14.83 -24.01
N ASN A 674 7.93 -15.83 -24.70
CA ASN A 674 7.43 -17.08 -24.11
C ASN A 674 6.46 -16.85 -22.94
N ILE A 675 5.52 -15.92 -23.12
CA ILE A 675 4.54 -15.58 -22.09
C ILE A 675 3.66 -16.78 -21.77
N LYS A 676 3.40 -16.97 -20.48
CA LYS A 676 2.37 -17.89 -19.97
C LYS A 676 1.56 -17.17 -18.92
N GLY A 677 0.29 -16.89 -19.21
CA GLY A 677 -0.56 -16.03 -18.40
C GLY A 677 -0.68 -14.62 -19.02
N LEU A 678 -0.65 -13.60 -18.18
CA LEU A 678 -0.96 -12.22 -18.55
C LEU A 678 0.24 -11.49 -19.18
N ILE A 679 -0.04 -10.64 -20.16
CA ILE A 679 0.86 -9.61 -20.66
C ILE A 679 0.07 -8.34 -20.97
N ASN A 680 0.65 -7.19 -20.64
CA ASN A 680 0.20 -5.86 -21.04
C ASN A 680 1.24 -5.21 -21.95
N ILE A 681 0.82 -4.56 -23.03
CA ILE A 681 1.72 -3.85 -23.93
C ILE A 681 1.16 -2.46 -24.20
N GLN A 682 2.02 -1.45 -24.04
CA GLN A 682 1.69 -0.05 -24.30
C GLN A 682 2.26 0.40 -25.64
N PHE A 683 1.48 1.19 -26.36
CA PHE A 683 1.77 1.65 -27.70
C PHE A 683 1.63 3.17 -27.80
N ALA A 684 2.52 3.80 -28.57
CA ALA A 684 2.36 5.15 -29.08
C ALA A 684 2.01 5.08 -30.58
N ILE A 685 1.01 5.84 -31.01
CA ILE A 685 0.54 5.88 -32.39
C ILE A 685 0.74 7.30 -32.93
N LYS A 686 1.61 7.45 -33.94
CA LYS A 686 1.88 8.73 -34.61
C LYS A 686 1.84 8.53 -36.11
N ASP A 687 1.02 9.34 -36.79
CA ASP A 687 0.82 9.26 -38.25
C ASP A 687 0.51 7.83 -38.73
N GLU A 688 -0.39 7.15 -38.01
CA GLU A 688 -0.77 5.73 -38.20
C GLU A 688 0.34 4.69 -38.01
N LYS A 689 1.56 5.11 -37.67
CA LYS A 689 2.66 4.21 -37.30
C LYS A 689 2.56 3.85 -35.82
N VAL A 690 2.62 2.56 -35.53
CA VAL A 690 2.52 1.97 -34.19
C VAL A 690 3.93 1.74 -33.65
N TYR A 691 4.22 2.32 -32.49
CA TYR A 691 5.48 2.16 -31.76
C TYR A 691 5.22 1.46 -30.43
N VAL A 692 6.00 0.44 -30.09
CA VAL A 692 5.93 -0.20 -28.77
C VAL A 692 6.68 0.64 -27.74
N ILE A 693 5.99 0.98 -26.65
CA ILE A 693 6.57 1.72 -25.52
C ILE A 693 7.17 0.74 -24.52
N GLU A 694 6.39 -0.21 -24.02
CA GLU A 694 6.83 -1.20 -23.03
C GLU A 694 5.94 -2.45 -23.09
N ALA A 695 6.47 -3.57 -22.59
CA ALA A 695 5.72 -4.78 -22.32
C ALA A 695 5.86 -5.17 -20.84
N ASN A 696 4.76 -5.58 -20.24
CA ASN A 696 4.66 -5.94 -18.83
C ASN A 696 4.12 -7.38 -18.76
N PRO A 697 4.98 -8.40 -18.59
CA PRO A 697 4.59 -9.82 -18.59
C PRO A 697 3.95 -10.25 -17.26
N ARG A 698 2.90 -9.52 -16.88
CA ARG A 698 2.19 -9.61 -15.60
C ARG A 698 0.77 -9.03 -15.74
N ALA A 699 -0.02 -9.14 -14.68
CA ALA A 699 -1.24 -8.38 -14.56
C ALA A 699 -0.96 -6.87 -14.62
N SER A 700 -1.84 -6.14 -15.29
CA SER A 700 -1.86 -4.68 -15.34
C SER A 700 -2.96 -4.13 -14.42
N ARG A 701 -2.87 -2.83 -14.12
CA ARG A 701 -3.93 -2.15 -13.37
C ARG A 701 -5.26 -2.10 -14.13
N THR A 702 -5.24 -2.24 -15.45
CA THR A 702 -6.43 -2.22 -16.31
C THR A 702 -7.10 -3.58 -16.47
N THR A 703 -6.44 -4.65 -16.02
CA THR A 703 -6.97 -6.01 -16.06
C THR A 703 -8.36 -6.12 -15.37
N PRO A 704 -8.61 -5.55 -14.16
CA PRO A 704 -9.93 -5.54 -13.54
C PRO A 704 -10.96 -4.72 -14.33
N PHE A 705 -10.57 -3.58 -14.91
CA PHE A 705 -11.45 -2.74 -15.72
C PHE A 705 -11.96 -3.51 -16.95
N ILE A 706 -11.06 -4.16 -17.70
CA ILE A 706 -11.43 -4.97 -18.87
C ILE A 706 -12.30 -6.16 -18.46
N ALA A 707 -11.95 -6.87 -17.39
CA ALA A 707 -12.72 -8.00 -16.89
C ALA A 707 -14.15 -7.61 -16.53
N LYS A 708 -14.33 -6.47 -15.86
CA LYS A 708 -15.66 -5.93 -15.51
C LYS A 708 -16.42 -5.42 -16.73
N ALA A 709 -15.75 -4.71 -17.65
CA ALA A 709 -16.37 -4.11 -18.82
C ALA A 709 -16.91 -5.17 -19.79
N TYR A 710 -16.15 -6.24 -20.05
CA TYR A 710 -16.59 -7.34 -20.90
C TYR A 710 -17.32 -8.46 -20.15
N LYS A 711 -17.35 -8.42 -18.80
CA LYS A 711 -17.90 -9.47 -17.92
C LYS A 711 -17.28 -10.85 -18.16
N VAL A 712 -15.98 -10.87 -18.44
CA VAL A 712 -15.21 -12.11 -18.64
C VAL A 712 -14.29 -12.32 -17.44
N PRO A 713 -14.24 -13.53 -16.84
CA PRO A 713 -13.36 -13.82 -15.70
C PRO A 713 -11.91 -14.07 -16.17
N TYR A 714 -11.29 -13.08 -16.83
CA TYR A 714 -9.97 -13.19 -17.44
C TYR A 714 -8.88 -13.67 -16.47
N LEU A 715 -8.94 -13.26 -15.22
CA LEU A 715 -7.93 -13.61 -14.21
C LEU A 715 -8.01 -15.09 -13.83
N LYS A 716 -9.22 -15.67 -13.84
CA LYS A 716 -9.40 -17.12 -13.63
C LYS A 716 -8.81 -17.89 -14.80
N ILE A 717 -9.12 -17.48 -16.03
CA ILE A 717 -8.58 -18.07 -17.27
C ILE A 717 -7.05 -18.00 -17.26
N ALA A 718 -6.50 -16.80 -17.04
CA ALA A 718 -5.06 -16.60 -16.98
C ALA A 718 -4.39 -17.44 -15.89
N THR A 719 -5.01 -17.56 -14.71
CA THR A 719 -4.45 -18.39 -13.62
C THR A 719 -4.42 -19.86 -14.00
N GLN A 720 -5.48 -20.39 -14.61
CA GLN A 720 -5.54 -21.78 -15.08
C GLN A 720 -4.52 -22.07 -16.19
N VAL A 721 -4.28 -21.09 -17.07
CA VAL A 721 -3.20 -21.13 -18.07
C VAL A 721 -1.82 -21.09 -17.41
N MET A 722 -1.58 -20.20 -16.44
CA MET A 722 -0.29 -20.09 -15.73
C MET A 722 0.12 -21.39 -15.03
N ILE A 723 -0.85 -22.10 -14.46
CA ILE A 723 -0.61 -23.39 -13.78
C ILE A 723 -0.61 -24.59 -14.74
N GLY A 724 -0.94 -24.38 -16.02
CA GLY A 724 -0.94 -25.40 -17.06
C GLY A 724 -2.07 -26.43 -16.94
N THR A 725 -3.18 -26.11 -16.27
CA THR A 725 -4.34 -27.00 -16.19
C THR A 725 -5.23 -26.91 -17.43
N HIS A 726 -5.19 -25.79 -18.14
CA HIS A 726 -6.00 -25.52 -19.33
C HIS A 726 -5.18 -24.75 -20.37
N LYS A 727 -5.52 -24.91 -21.64
CA LYS A 727 -5.12 -24.04 -22.75
C LYS A 727 -6.18 -22.99 -23.01
N LEU A 728 -5.86 -21.95 -23.79
CA LEU A 728 -6.84 -20.93 -24.18
C LEU A 728 -8.02 -21.54 -24.97
N SER A 729 -7.74 -22.55 -25.79
CA SER A 729 -8.74 -23.29 -26.57
C SER A 729 -9.80 -24.00 -25.72
N ASP A 730 -9.56 -24.20 -24.43
CA ASP A 730 -10.50 -24.87 -23.52
C ASP A 730 -11.61 -23.93 -23.01
N PHE A 731 -11.50 -22.62 -23.29
CA PHE A 731 -12.44 -21.61 -22.80
C PHE A 731 -13.29 -21.01 -23.93
N ASP A 732 -14.61 -20.95 -23.70
CA ASP A 732 -15.53 -20.16 -24.54
C ASP A 732 -15.57 -18.70 -24.05
N ILE A 733 -14.70 -17.85 -24.60
CA ILE A 733 -14.57 -16.46 -24.18
C ILE A 733 -15.52 -15.55 -24.96
N LYS A 734 -16.61 -15.12 -24.32
CA LYS A 734 -17.62 -14.22 -24.89
C LYS A 734 -17.60 -12.85 -24.22
N LYS A 735 -17.37 -11.81 -25.02
CA LYS A 735 -17.33 -10.41 -24.56
C LYS A 735 -18.73 -9.81 -24.53
N GLU A 736 -19.18 -9.35 -23.37
CA GLU A 736 -20.48 -8.69 -23.20
C GLU A 736 -20.34 -7.18 -22.93
N LEU A 737 -20.16 -6.39 -23.99
CA LEU A 737 -20.18 -4.93 -23.91
C LEU A 737 -21.02 -4.34 -25.04
N LYS A 738 -21.92 -3.41 -24.69
CA LYS A 738 -22.67 -2.58 -25.63
C LYS A 738 -22.22 -1.13 -25.48
N GLY A 739 -21.89 -0.47 -26.58
CA GLY A 739 -21.33 0.89 -26.55
C GLY A 739 -19.87 0.88 -26.09
N TYR A 740 -19.53 1.76 -25.14
CA TYR A 740 -18.17 1.94 -24.65
C TYR A 740 -18.11 1.95 -23.11
N ALA A 741 -17.00 1.48 -22.58
CA ALA A 741 -16.59 1.67 -21.20
C ALA A 741 -15.44 2.68 -21.16
N ILE A 742 -15.52 3.65 -20.25
CA ILE A 742 -14.49 4.66 -20.01
C ILE A 742 -13.92 4.44 -18.62
N LYS A 743 -12.60 4.22 -18.53
CA LYS A 743 -11.83 4.30 -17.30
C LYS A 743 -11.50 5.76 -17.04
N VAL A 744 -11.84 6.27 -15.85
CA VAL A 744 -11.64 7.67 -15.47
C VAL A 744 -10.81 7.71 -14.18
N PRO A 745 -9.62 8.34 -14.19
CA PRO A 745 -8.76 8.42 -13.01
C PRO A 745 -9.29 9.41 -11.97
N VAL A 746 -8.99 9.14 -10.70
CA VAL A 746 -9.35 9.97 -9.54
C VAL A 746 -8.08 10.46 -8.87
N PHE A 747 -8.00 11.77 -8.64
CA PHE A 747 -6.81 12.43 -8.09
C PHE A 747 -7.05 12.97 -6.68
N SER A 748 -5.98 13.00 -5.88
CA SER A 748 -5.98 13.55 -4.52
C SER A 748 -5.33 14.95 -4.43
N PHE A 749 -5.33 15.74 -5.50
CA PHE A 749 -4.68 17.06 -5.53
C PHE A 749 -5.19 18.03 -4.46
N ASP A 750 -6.45 17.92 -4.05
CA ASP A 750 -7.03 18.79 -3.01
C ASP A 750 -6.44 18.52 -1.61
N LYS A 751 -5.71 17.42 -1.43
CA LYS A 751 -4.89 17.14 -0.23
C LYS A 751 -3.55 17.90 -0.26
N PHE A 752 -3.14 18.40 -1.43
CA PHE A 752 -1.85 19.04 -1.67
C PHE A 752 -2.01 20.39 -2.39
N PRO A 753 -2.52 21.44 -1.70
CA PRO A 753 -2.91 22.70 -2.35
C PRO A 753 -1.75 23.45 -3.03
N ASN A 754 -0.51 23.22 -2.59
CA ASN A 754 0.69 23.84 -3.15
C ASN A 754 1.30 23.06 -4.32
N VAL A 755 0.71 21.92 -4.68
CA VAL A 755 1.25 21.06 -5.73
C VAL A 755 0.57 21.38 -7.05
N ASP A 756 1.38 21.42 -8.09
CA ASP A 756 0.89 21.60 -9.45
C ASP A 756 -0.04 20.43 -9.86
N LYS A 757 -1.25 20.81 -10.30
CA LYS A 757 -2.31 19.89 -10.74
C LYS A 757 -2.08 19.34 -12.14
N ASN A 758 -1.01 19.76 -12.80
CA ASN A 758 -0.67 19.25 -14.11
C ASN A 758 -0.20 17.78 -14.10
N LEU A 759 -0.47 17.09 -15.20
CA LEU A 759 -0.21 15.69 -15.46
C LEU A 759 0.99 15.51 -16.40
N GLY A 760 1.74 14.44 -16.21
CA GLY A 760 2.94 14.16 -16.98
C GLY A 760 3.28 12.66 -16.95
N PRO A 761 4.54 12.30 -17.21
CA PRO A 761 4.96 10.91 -17.33
C PRO A 761 5.03 10.16 -15.99
N GLU A 762 4.91 10.86 -14.85
CA GLU A 762 4.81 10.25 -13.53
C GLU A 762 3.35 10.20 -13.05
N MET A 763 2.86 9.00 -12.71
CA MET A 763 1.50 8.78 -12.23
C MET A 763 1.24 9.45 -10.87
N LYS A 764 0.09 10.09 -10.71
CA LYS A 764 -0.37 10.78 -9.48
C LYS A 764 -1.78 10.39 -9.02
N SER A 765 -2.57 9.73 -9.86
CA SER A 765 -3.92 9.27 -9.50
C SER A 765 -3.89 8.21 -8.39
N THR A 766 -4.93 8.22 -7.56
CA THR A 766 -5.07 7.35 -6.39
C THR A 766 -6.15 6.29 -6.56
N GLY A 767 -6.90 6.33 -7.67
CA GLY A 767 -7.93 5.35 -7.98
C GLY A 767 -8.58 5.64 -9.33
N GLU A 768 -9.65 4.92 -9.63
CA GLU A 768 -10.35 5.00 -10.91
C GLU A 768 -11.87 4.72 -10.77
N ALA A 769 -12.63 5.17 -11.76
CA ALA A 769 -14.05 4.87 -11.93
C ALA A 769 -14.32 4.36 -13.35
N ILE A 770 -15.34 3.51 -13.47
CA ILE A 770 -15.86 3.05 -14.77
C ILE A 770 -17.14 3.80 -15.13
N ARG A 771 -17.21 4.32 -16.35
CA ARG A 771 -18.41 4.92 -16.94
C ARG A 771 -18.80 4.15 -18.20
N PHE A 772 -20.04 3.70 -18.27
CA PHE A 772 -20.58 3.07 -19.47
C PHE A 772 -21.39 4.08 -20.25
N ILE A 773 -21.07 4.24 -21.53
CA ILE A 773 -21.78 5.14 -22.44
C ILE A 773 -22.31 4.34 -23.63
N LYS A 774 -23.46 4.77 -24.16
CA LYS A 774 -24.07 4.09 -25.30
C LYS A 774 -23.31 4.36 -26.59
N ASP A 775 -22.90 5.61 -26.79
CA ASP A 775 -22.21 6.07 -27.99
C ASP A 775 -21.40 7.35 -27.69
N LEU A 776 -20.54 7.75 -28.63
CA LEU A 776 -19.62 8.89 -28.50
C LEU A 776 -20.33 10.27 -28.51
N LYS A 777 -21.67 10.33 -28.59
CA LYS A 777 -22.41 11.59 -28.43
C LYS A 777 -22.69 11.91 -26.96
N ASP A 778 -22.34 11.00 -26.04
CA ASP A 778 -22.49 11.20 -24.60
C ASP A 778 -21.81 12.52 -24.16
N PRO A 779 -22.52 13.41 -23.44
CA PRO A 779 -21.97 14.70 -23.00
C PRO A 779 -20.68 14.56 -22.17
N PHE A 780 -20.59 13.50 -21.35
CA PHE A 780 -19.41 13.27 -20.51
C PHE A 780 -18.17 13.00 -21.36
N PHE A 781 -18.28 12.12 -22.37
CA PHE A 781 -17.17 11.83 -23.26
C PHE A 781 -16.76 13.06 -24.08
N ARG A 782 -17.71 13.82 -24.60
CA ARG A 782 -17.41 15.05 -25.37
C ARG A 782 -16.68 16.10 -24.56
N GLU A 783 -17.04 16.25 -23.29
CA GLU A 783 -16.33 17.16 -22.38
C GLU A 783 -14.91 16.65 -22.09
N LEU A 784 -14.77 15.36 -21.83
CA LEU A 784 -13.49 14.71 -21.58
C LEU A 784 -12.54 14.87 -22.78
N GLU A 785 -13.01 14.55 -23.99
CA GLU A 785 -12.24 14.68 -25.22
C GLU A 785 -11.86 16.14 -25.51
N ARG A 786 -12.79 17.09 -25.31
CA ARG A 786 -12.50 18.53 -25.45
C ARG A 786 -11.38 18.99 -24.52
N ASN A 787 -11.30 18.39 -23.34
CA ASN A 787 -10.33 18.77 -22.30
C ASN A 787 -9.06 17.89 -22.31
N ARG A 788 -8.86 17.02 -23.31
CA ARG A 788 -7.79 16.00 -23.35
C ARG A 788 -6.35 16.52 -23.24
N SER A 789 -6.12 17.80 -23.47
CA SER A 789 -4.79 18.43 -23.38
C SER A 789 -4.72 19.52 -22.31
N MET A 790 -5.79 19.71 -21.51
CA MET A 790 -5.90 20.81 -20.56
C MET A 790 -4.88 20.70 -19.41
N TYR A 791 -4.54 19.48 -19.02
CA TYR A 791 -3.65 19.20 -17.90
C TYR A 791 -2.27 18.68 -18.32
N LEU A 792 -1.95 18.70 -19.62
CA LEU A 792 -0.69 18.17 -20.11
C LEU A 792 0.45 19.15 -19.77
N THR A 793 1.39 18.70 -18.94
CA THR A 793 2.62 19.46 -18.63
C THR A 793 3.83 19.03 -19.45
N ARG A 794 4.86 19.89 -19.37
CA ARG A 794 6.26 19.53 -19.63
C ARG A 794 6.77 18.54 -18.57
#